data_AF-A0A6P5IQU9-F1
#
_entry.id   AF-A0A6P5IQU9-F1
#
_cell.length_a   1.000
_cell.length_b   1.000
_cell.length_c   1.000
_cell.angle_alpha   90.00
_cell.angle_beta   90.00
_cell.angle_gamma   90.00
#
_symmetry.space_group_name_H-M   'P 1'
#
loop_
_entity.id
_entity.type
_entity.pdbx_description
1 polymer ?
#
loop_
_entity_poly.entity_id
_entity_poly.type
_entity_poly.pdbx_seq_one_letter_code
_entity_poly.pdbx_strand_id
1 'polypeptide(L)'
;MKMGFGSDLKNSHDALLKLQDWELRLLETVKKFMALRIKSDKEYASTLQNLCNQIDKESTAHMNYVSNVSQTWLLMIQQTEQLSKIMKTHAEDLNSGPLHRLTMMIKDKQQVKKSYMGVHQQIEADMFKVTKTELEKLKTSYRQLIKEMNYAKEKYKEALAKGKETEKAKDRYDKATMKLHVLHNQYVLALKGAQLHQHQYYDTTLPQLLDSLQKMQEEMINALKSIFDEYSQITSLVTEEIVNVHKEIQTSVEQIDPSTEYNNFIDVYRSPAIEEQEIEFDASLLEENESLQANEIMWNNLTAESLQIMLKTVEEELIQTQQMLLNKEEVVLELEKSIEESSKTCEKKSDIVLLLSQKQALEELKQSVQQLRCAESKFTAQKELLEQKVQENEGKEPPPVFNYEEDARSVTSMERKEKLSKFESLRHSIAGMIRSPKSMLGSSSCAPSKVAEKPCASSKKFCDVISASDKPLVEQDWYHGAIPRIEAQELLKQQGDFLVRESHGKPGEYVLSVFSDGQRRHFIIQFADNLYRFEGTGFTNIPQLIDYHYTTKQVITKKSGVVLLNPVVKDKKWVLSHEDVTLGELLGKGNFGEVYKGTLKDKTAVAVKTCKEDLPQELKIKFLQEAKILKQYDHPNIVKLIGVCTQRQPIYIIMELIPVSWDLSKHNAIYK
;
A
#
# COMPACT_ATOMS: atom_id res chain seq x y z
N MET A 1 41.39 -45.62 12.02
CA MET A 1 41.45 -45.67 10.54
C MET A 1 40.68 -44.47 10.01
N LYS A 2 41.18 -43.79 8.98
CA LYS A 2 40.44 -42.71 8.32
C LYS A 2 39.39 -43.36 7.42
N MET A 3 38.11 -43.06 7.63
CA MET A 3 37.04 -43.52 6.74
C MET A 3 37.21 -42.90 5.36
N GLY A 4 36.89 -43.64 4.31
CA GLY A 4 37.07 -43.22 2.92
C GLY A 4 36.31 -44.10 1.93
N PHE A 5 36.04 -43.58 0.74
CA PHE A 5 35.28 -44.32 -0.27
C PHE A 5 36.00 -45.62 -0.65
N GLY A 6 37.32 -45.61 -0.77
CA GLY A 6 38.11 -46.79 -1.13
C GLY A 6 38.14 -47.88 -0.06
N SER A 7 38.06 -47.52 1.22
CA SER A 7 37.98 -48.50 2.32
C SER A 7 36.57 -49.03 2.53
N ASP A 8 35.57 -48.15 2.50
CA ASP A 8 34.26 -48.42 3.09
C ASP A 8 33.14 -48.65 2.05
N LEU A 9 33.33 -48.23 0.79
CA LEU A 9 32.28 -48.21 -0.24
C LEU A 9 32.57 -49.10 -1.46
N LYS A 10 33.43 -50.12 -1.31
CA LYS A 10 33.83 -51.03 -2.40
C LYS A 10 32.65 -51.69 -3.13
N ASN A 11 31.54 -51.93 -2.44
CA ASN A 11 30.35 -52.58 -3.01
C ASN A 11 29.17 -51.61 -3.20
N SER A 12 29.43 -50.30 -3.24
CA SER A 12 28.40 -49.26 -3.18
C SER A 12 28.35 -48.37 -4.42
N HIS A 13 28.68 -48.91 -5.59
CA HIS A 13 28.67 -48.19 -6.86
C HIS A 13 27.36 -47.41 -7.11
N ASP A 14 26.22 -48.08 -6.98
CA ASP A 14 24.90 -47.45 -7.19
C ASP A 14 24.62 -46.31 -6.22
N ALA A 15 25.10 -46.42 -4.97
CA ALA A 15 24.96 -45.37 -3.97
C ALA A 15 25.80 -44.14 -4.35
N LEU A 16 27.02 -44.35 -4.87
CA LEU A 16 27.90 -43.28 -5.35
C LEU A 16 27.37 -42.59 -6.61
N LEU A 17 26.68 -43.31 -7.49
CA LEU A 17 25.97 -42.70 -8.61
C LEU A 17 24.80 -41.84 -8.13
N LYS A 18 23.99 -42.36 -7.20
CA LYS A 18 22.88 -41.61 -6.59
C LYS A 18 23.35 -40.35 -5.86
N LEU A 19 24.48 -40.42 -5.16
CA LEU A 19 25.11 -39.27 -4.51
C LEU A 19 25.44 -38.19 -5.55
N GLN A 20 26.13 -38.54 -6.64
CA GLN A 20 26.48 -37.58 -7.68
C GLN A 20 25.25 -36.97 -8.38
N ASP A 21 24.20 -37.77 -8.58
CA ASP A 21 22.92 -37.27 -9.12
C ASP A 21 22.19 -36.33 -8.16
N TRP A 22 22.30 -36.57 -6.86
CA TRP A 22 21.75 -35.68 -5.85
C TRP A 22 22.53 -34.36 -5.80
N GLU A 23 23.86 -34.41 -5.78
CA GLU A 23 24.72 -33.22 -5.79
C GLU A 23 24.49 -32.36 -7.04
N LEU A 24 24.37 -32.96 -8.23
CA LEU A 24 24.03 -32.24 -9.45
C LEU A 24 22.68 -31.51 -9.35
N ARG A 25 21.65 -32.16 -8.81
CA ARG A 25 20.33 -31.55 -8.58
C ARG A 25 20.39 -30.40 -7.58
N LEU A 26 21.22 -30.54 -6.53
CA LEU A 26 21.46 -29.48 -5.57
C LEU A 26 22.12 -28.27 -6.25
N LEU A 27 23.20 -28.48 -7.01
CA LEU A 27 23.89 -27.39 -7.72
C LEU A 27 22.97 -26.67 -8.71
N GLU A 28 22.11 -27.39 -9.43
CA GLU A 28 21.10 -26.77 -10.31
C GLU A 28 20.06 -25.95 -9.54
N THR A 29 19.68 -26.41 -8.34
CA THR A 29 18.80 -25.64 -7.44
C THR A 29 19.46 -24.36 -6.98
N VAL A 30 20.72 -24.42 -6.54
CA VAL A 30 21.52 -23.26 -6.14
C VAL A 30 21.67 -22.27 -7.31
N LYS A 31 21.94 -22.77 -8.52
CA LYS A 31 22.04 -21.94 -9.73
C LYS A 31 20.75 -21.20 -10.02
N LYS A 32 19.60 -21.88 -9.93
CA LYS A 32 18.28 -21.25 -10.10
C LYS A 32 18.04 -20.17 -9.04
N PHE A 33 18.40 -20.44 -7.79
CA PHE A 33 18.29 -19.46 -6.70
C PHE A 33 19.13 -18.21 -6.97
N MET A 34 20.41 -18.36 -7.36
CA MET A 34 21.27 -17.23 -7.72
C MET A 34 20.72 -16.44 -8.92
N ALA A 35 20.20 -17.12 -9.94
CA ALA A 35 19.58 -16.47 -11.10
C ALA A 35 18.33 -15.65 -10.71
N LEU A 36 17.52 -16.17 -9.78
CA LEU A 36 16.39 -15.41 -9.22
C LEU A 36 16.87 -14.20 -8.43
N ARG A 37 17.92 -14.35 -7.61
CA ARG A 37 18.49 -13.23 -6.86
C ARG A 37 18.98 -12.11 -7.78
N ILE A 38 19.72 -12.45 -8.84
CA ILE A 38 20.17 -11.48 -9.88
C ILE A 38 18.98 -10.75 -10.48
N LYS A 39 17.91 -11.48 -10.81
CA LYS A 39 16.69 -10.88 -11.35
C LYS A 39 16.06 -9.91 -10.36
N SER A 40 15.92 -10.31 -9.09
CA SER A 40 15.38 -9.46 -8.03
C SER A 40 16.20 -8.19 -7.82
N ASP A 41 17.53 -8.30 -7.77
CA ASP A 41 18.41 -7.13 -7.56
C ASP A 41 18.34 -6.17 -8.77
N LYS A 42 18.25 -6.68 -10.01
CA LYS A 42 18.02 -5.85 -11.22
C LYS A 42 16.66 -5.16 -11.22
N GLU A 43 15.61 -5.86 -10.83
CA GLU A 43 14.26 -5.30 -10.73
C GLU A 43 14.18 -4.22 -9.64
N TYR A 44 14.83 -4.45 -8.50
CA TYR A 44 14.94 -3.47 -7.42
C TYR A 44 15.70 -2.21 -7.89
N ALA A 45 16.87 -2.38 -8.50
CA ALA A 45 17.63 -1.27 -9.09
C ALA A 45 16.78 -0.46 -10.09
N SER A 46 16.10 -1.15 -11.02
CA SER A 46 15.23 -0.51 -12.02
C SER A 46 14.08 0.28 -11.36
N THR A 47 13.49 -0.27 -10.29
CA THR A 47 12.41 0.39 -9.55
C THR A 47 12.90 1.66 -8.87
N LEU A 48 14.08 1.63 -8.24
CA LEU A 48 14.70 2.81 -7.66
C LEU A 48 15.03 3.87 -8.73
N GLN A 49 15.59 3.47 -9.87
CA GLN A 49 15.88 4.41 -10.96
C GLN A 49 14.60 5.07 -11.51
N ASN A 50 13.54 4.29 -11.67
CA ASN A 50 12.25 4.79 -12.13
C ASN A 50 11.60 5.76 -11.14
N LEU A 51 11.81 5.55 -9.83
CA LEU A 51 11.40 6.48 -8.78
C LEU A 51 12.12 7.84 -8.96
N CYS A 52 13.45 7.83 -9.07
CA CYS A 52 14.25 9.05 -9.26
C CYS A 52 13.86 9.78 -10.56
N ASN A 53 13.72 9.06 -11.67
CA ASN A 53 13.41 9.64 -12.99
C ASN A 53 12.02 10.31 -13.08
N GLN A 54 11.06 9.89 -12.24
CA GLN A 54 9.74 10.53 -12.19
C GLN A 54 9.80 11.89 -11.50
N ILE A 55 10.64 12.01 -10.47
CA ILE A 55 10.73 13.19 -9.62
C ILE A 55 11.62 14.28 -10.26
N ASP A 56 12.68 13.90 -10.98
CA ASP A 56 13.55 14.83 -11.71
C ASP A 56 12.81 15.62 -12.79
N LYS A 57 11.72 15.09 -13.36
CA LYS A 57 10.93 15.80 -14.37
C LYS A 57 10.07 16.92 -13.80
N GLU A 58 9.82 16.90 -12.49
CA GLU A 58 8.95 17.86 -11.80
C GLU A 58 9.75 18.84 -10.91
N SER A 59 10.95 18.46 -10.46
CA SER A 59 11.68 19.19 -9.41
C SER A 59 12.62 20.31 -9.90
N THR A 60 12.88 20.43 -11.21
CA THR A 60 13.71 21.50 -11.80
C THR A 60 12.90 22.70 -12.32
N ALA A 61 11.81 23.07 -11.65
CA ALA A 61 11.24 24.40 -11.80
C ALA A 61 12.21 25.42 -11.17
N HIS A 62 12.62 26.43 -11.93
CA HIS A 62 13.61 27.44 -11.51
C HIS A 62 13.10 28.21 -10.28
N MET A 63 13.53 27.79 -9.09
CA MET A 63 13.42 28.64 -7.90
C MET A 63 14.46 29.75 -8.03
N ASN A 64 14.03 31.00 -7.89
CA ASN A 64 14.93 32.16 -7.93
C ASN A 64 15.70 32.36 -6.61
N TYR A 65 15.57 31.43 -5.66
CA TYR A 65 16.20 31.45 -4.34
C TYR A 65 16.62 30.03 -3.94
N VAL A 66 17.50 29.94 -2.96
CA VAL A 66 18.04 28.69 -2.41
C VAL A 66 17.25 28.28 -1.17
N SER A 67 16.75 27.04 -1.16
CA SER A 67 16.10 26.40 0.00
C SER A 67 16.95 25.21 0.48
N ASN A 68 17.26 25.16 1.78
CA ASN A 68 18.07 24.08 2.36
C ASN A 68 17.30 22.75 2.32
N VAL A 69 15.98 22.80 2.55
CA VAL A 69 15.08 21.64 2.41
C VAL A 69 15.09 21.12 0.97
N SER A 70 14.99 22.00 -0.03
CA SER A 70 15.02 21.62 -1.44
C SER A 70 16.36 20.99 -1.85
N GLN A 71 17.47 21.56 -1.39
CA GLN A 71 18.81 20.99 -1.62
C GLN A 71 18.98 19.62 -0.98
N THR A 72 18.52 19.46 0.26
CA THR A 72 18.56 18.17 0.98
C THR A 72 17.71 17.13 0.26
N TRP A 73 16.51 17.50 -0.19
CA TRP A 73 15.63 16.62 -0.97
C TRP A 73 16.29 16.15 -2.28
N LEU A 74 16.94 17.06 -3.01
CA LEU A 74 17.67 16.71 -4.23
C LEU A 74 18.81 15.72 -3.95
N LEU A 75 19.57 15.94 -2.87
CA LEU A 75 20.64 15.03 -2.47
C LEU A 75 20.09 13.65 -2.08
N MET A 76 18.94 13.57 -1.40
CA MET A 76 18.27 12.29 -1.11
C MET A 76 17.92 11.52 -2.40
N ILE A 77 17.44 12.21 -3.44
CA ILE A 77 17.15 11.60 -4.75
C ILE A 77 18.44 11.11 -5.41
N GLN A 78 19.49 11.91 -5.42
CA GLN A 78 20.79 11.55 -6.00
C GLN A 78 21.42 10.33 -5.31
N GLN A 79 21.36 10.28 -3.97
CA GLN A 79 21.84 9.15 -3.19
C GLN A 79 20.99 7.88 -3.42
N THR A 80 19.67 8.03 -3.59
CA THR A 80 18.78 6.91 -3.97
C THR A 80 19.10 6.40 -5.39
N GLU A 81 19.46 7.29 -6.32
CA GLU A 81 19.93 6.91 -7.65
C GLU A 81 21.29 6.19 -7.59
N GLN A 82 22.20 6.63 -6.72
CA GLN A 82 23.46 5.94 -6.48
C GLN A 82 23.23 4.51 -5.94
N LEU A 83 22.28 4.33 -5.01
CA LEU A 83 21.88 3.00 -4.54
C LEU A 83 21.37 2.11 -5.68
N SER A 84 20.57 2.66 -6.59
CA SER A 84 20.12 1.93 -7.78
C SER A 84 21.31 1.42 -8.62
N LYS A 85 22.30 2.29 -8.87
CA LYS A 85 23.51 1.94 -9.62
C LYS A 85 24.31 0.83 -8.94
N ILE A 86 24.52 0.92 -7.62
CA ILE A 86 25.20 -0.12 -6.82
C ILE A 86 24.47 -1.47 -6.93
N MET A 87 23.15 -1.49 -6.72
CA MET A 87 22.35 -2.73 -6.80
C MET A 87 22.40 -3.36 -8.19
N LYS A 88 22.45 -2.54 -9.25
CA LYS A 88 22.62 -3.03 -10.62
C LYS A 88 23.99 -3.68 -10.82
N THR A 89 25.05 -3.05 -10.32
CA THR A 89 26.42 -3.60 -10.36
C THR A 89 26.52 -4.92 -9.61
N HIS A 90 25.96 -5.01 -8.40
CA HIS A 90 25.93 -6.28 -7.64
C HIS A 90 25.28 -7.42 -8.43
N ALA A 91 24.18 -7.13 -9.14
CA ALA A 91 23.52 -8.13 -9.97
C ALA A 91 24.36 -8.55 -11.20
N GLU A 92 25.15 -7.63 -11.76
CA GLU A 92 26.08 -7.90 -12.87
C GLU A 92 27.30 -8.72 -12.41
N ASP A 93 27.87 -8.38 -11.24
CA ASP A 93 28.97 -9.09 -10.61
C ASP A 93 28.55 -10.49 -10.18
N LEU A 94 27.37 -10.64 -9.58
CA LEU A 94 26.83 -11.94 -9.21
C LEU A 94 26.62 -12.85 -10.44
N ASN A 95 26.20 -12.26 -11.55
CA ASN A 95 25.96 -12.97 -12.81
C ASN A 95 27.27 -13.41 -13.50
N SER A 96 28.26 -12.52 -13.56
CA SER A 96 29.54 -12.76 -14.24
C SER A 96 30.54 -13.54 -13.39
N GLY A 97 30.42 -13.49 -12.06
CA GLY A 97 31.27 -14.19 -11.10
C GLY A 97 30.65 -15.51 -10.60
N PRO A 98 30.03 -15.54 -9.40
CA PRO A 98 29.55 -16.77 -8.76
C PRO A 98 28.65 -17.64 -9.64
N LEU A 99 27.67 -17.06 -10.34
CA LEU A 99 26.74 -17.83 -11.17
C LEU A 99 27.46 -18.49 -12.36
N HIS A 100 28.40 -17.79 -12.98
CA HIS A 100 29.20 -18.33 -14.08
C HIS A 100 30.08 -19.50 -13.61
N ARG A 101 30.81 -19.31 -12.50
CA ARG A 101 31.66 -20.36 -11.90
C ARG A 101 30.85 -21.59 -11.49
N LEU A 102 29.67 -21.40 -10.89
CA LEU A 102 28.75 -22.49 -10.56
C LEU A 102 28.28 -23.23 -11.82
N THR A 103 28.00 -22.51 -12.91
CA THR A 103 27.62 -23.11 -14.18
C THR A 103 28.75 -23.95 -14.79
N MET A 104 30.01 -23.51 -14.69
CA MET A 104 31.16 -24.32 -15.12
C MET A 104 31.34 -25.54 -14.21
N MET A 105 31.26 -25.38 -12.89
CA MET A 105 31.40 -26.46 -11.93
C MET A 105 30.34 -27.57 -12.12
N ILE A 106 29.11 -27.22 -12.52
CA ILE A 106 28.08 -28.21 -12.89
C ILE A 106 28.50 -29.04 -14.10
N LYS A 107 29.06 -28.41 -15.14
CA LYS A 107 29.57 -29.12 -16.33
C LYS A 107 30.71 -30.05 -15.95
N ASP A 108 31.65 -29.56 -15.14
CA ASP A 108 32.77 -30.37 -14.65
C ASP A 108 32.28 -31.55 -13.81
N LYS A 109 31.26 -31.36 -12.97
CA LYS A 109 30.64 -32.44 -12.18
C LYS A 109 30.03 -33.52 -13.06
N GLN A 110 29.33 -33.14 -14.13
CA GLN A 110 28.78 -34.08 -15.10
C GLN A 110 29.89 -34.88 -15.78
N GLN A 111 31.01 -34.21 -16.12
CA GLN A 111 32.16 -34.86 -16.72
C GLN A 111 32.87 -35.82 -15.76
N VAL A 112 33.04 -35.44 -14.48
CA VAL A 112 33.58 -36.31 -13.42
C VAL A 112 32.71 -37.57 -13.28
N LYS A 113 31.39 -37.41 -13.23
CA LYS A 113 30.46 -38.56 -13.15
C LYS A 113 30.63 -39.51 -14.34
N LYS A 114 30.67 -38.96 -15.56
CA LYS A 114 30.86 -39.73 -16.79
C LYS A 114 32.21 -40.46 -16.81
N SER A 115 33.28 -39.77 -16.40
CA SER A 115 34.62 -40.35 -16.32
C SER A 115 34.67 -41.49 -15.31
N TYR A 116 34.14 -41.30 -14.10
CA TYR A 116 34.06 -42.34 -13.08
C TYR A 116 33.31 -43.58 -13.58
N MET A 117 32.14 -43.40 -14.21
CA MET A 117 31.37 -44.51 -14.77
C MET A 117 32.15 -45.28 -15.83
N GLY A 118 32.83 -44.57 -16.74
CA GLY A 118 33.64 -45.19 -17.79
C GLY A 118 34.80 -46.00 -17.23
N VAL A 119 35.55 -45.44 -16.29
CA VAL A 119 36.68 -46.14 -15.66
C VAL A 119 36.19 -47.32 -14.83
N HIS A 120 35.12 -47.17 -14.05
CA HIS A 120 34.54 -48.26 -13.26
C HIS A 120 34.10 -49.43 -14.16
N GLN A 121 33.38 -49.15 -15.23
CA GLN A 121 32.93 -50.16 -16.19
C GLN A 121 34.11 -50.89 -16.83
N GLN A 122 35.19 -50.17 -17.18
CA GLN A 122 36.39 -50.77 -17.77
C GLN A 122 37.07 -51.74 -16.80
N ILE A 123 37.34 -51.30 -15.56
CA ILE A 123 38.04 -52.16 -14.58
C ILE A 123 37.20 -53.37 -14.17
N GLU A 124 35.88 -53.22 -14.12
CA GLU A 124 34.96 -54.31 -13.81
C GLU A 124 34.86 -55.33 -14.97
N ALA A 125 34.79 -54.85 -16.21
CA ALA A 125 34.80 -55.70 -17.40
C ALA A 125 36.09 -56.51 -17.51
N ASP A 126 37.24 -55.90 -17.25
CA ASP A 126 38.54 -56.58 -17.26
C ASP A 126 38.62 -57.63 -16.13
N MET A 127 38.16 -57.30 -14.92
CA MET A 127 38.09 -58.25 -13.80
C MET A 127 37.18 -59.44 -14.13
N PHE A 128 35.99 -59.20 -14.68
CA PHE A 128 35.05 -60.25 -15.07
C PHE A 128 35.62 -61.14 -16.18
N LYS A 129 36.27 -60.54 -17.19
CA LYS A 129 36.89 -61.26 -18.31
C LYS A 129 37.94 -62.27 -17.80
N VAL A 130 38.89 -61.81 -16.99
CA VAL A 130 40.02 -62.64 -16.52
C VAL A 130 39.56 -63.71 -15.54
N THR A 131 38.67 -63.39 -14.60
CA THR A 131 38.31 -64.30 -13.50
C THR A 131 37.11 -65.22 -13.78
N LYS A 132 36.25 -64.85 -14.74
CA LYS A 132 35.06 -65.63 -15.10
C LYS A 132 35.16 -66.14 -16.52
N THR A 133 35.19 -65.25 -17.52
CA THR A 133 35.05 -65.62 -18.93
C THR A 133 36.19 -66.53 -19.40
N GLU A 134 37.45 -66.17 -19.13
CA GLU A 134 38.61 -66.96 -19.56
C GLU A 134 38.73 -68.28 -18.79
N LEU A 135 38.48 -68.26 -17.47
CA LEU A 135 38.53 -69.48 -16.66
C LEU A 135 37.42 -70.49 -17.03
N GLU A 136 36.20 -70.04 -17.30
CA GLU A 136 35.11 -70.95 -17.69
C GLU A 136 35.33 -71.59 -19.07
N LYS A 137 35.94 -70.85 -20.01
CA LYS A 137 36.39 -71.42 -21.29
C LYS A 137 37.38 -72.57 -21.06
N LEU A 138 38.42 -72.33 -20.26
CA LEU A 138 39.42 -73.34 -19.94
C LEU A 138 38.80 -74.54 -19.20
N LYS A 139 37.94 -74.32 -18.20
CA LYS A 139 37.24 -75.41 -17.48
C LYS A 139 36.37 -76.25 -18.41
N THR A 140 35.68 -75.62 -19.36
CA THR A 140 34.83 -76.33 -20.33
C THR A 140 35.67 -77.25 -21.21
N SER A 141 36.75 -76.72 -21.80
CA SER A 141 37.72 -77.52 -22.56
C SER A 141 38.36 -78.61 -21.70
N TYR A 142 38.66 -78.33 -20.43
CA TYR A 142 39.26 -79.28 -19.51
C TYR A 142 38.33 -80.48 -19.29
N ARG A 143 37.06 -80.23 -18.96
CA ARG A 143 36.07 -81.30 -18.78
C ARG A 143 35.90 -82.15 -20.04
N GLN A 144 35.96 -81.53 -21.21
CA GLN A 144 35.90 -82.24 -22.49
C GLN A 144 37.10 -83.15 -22.69
N LEU A 145 38.33 -82.65 -22.47
CA LEU A 145 39.55 -83.46 -22.60
C LEU A 145 39.63 -84.58 -21.56
N ILE A 146 39.07 -84.41 -20.34
CA ILE A 146 38.93 -85.50 -19.37
C ILE A 146 38.07 -86.63 -19.96
N LYS A 147 36.91 -86.31 -20.55
CA LYS A 147 36.03 -87.31 -21.16
C LYS A 147 36.72 -88.04 -22.30
N GLU A 148 37.42 -87.31 -23.18
CA GLU A 148 38.19 -87.88 -24.29
C GLU A 148 39.33 -88.80 -23.81
N MET A 149 40.10 -88.35 -22.82
CA MET A 149 41.19 -89.14 -22.22
C MET A 149 40.66 -90.40 -21.56
N ASN A 150 39.57 -90.32 -20.77
CA ASN A 150 38.94 -91.48 -20.14
C ASN A 150 38.40 -92.47 -21.18
N TYR A 151 37.76 -91.97 -22.25
CA TYR A 151 37.30 -92.81 -23.34
C TYR A 151 38.47 -93.53 -24.04
N ALA A 152 39.55 -92.82 -24.35
CA ALA A 152 40.75 -93.41 -24.94
C ALA A 152 41.41 -94.43 -24.00
N LYS A 153 41.40 -94.17 -22.69
CA LYS A 153 41.91 -95.09 -21.65
C LYS A 153 41.12 -96.40 -21.62
N GLU A 154 39.79 -96.33 -21.63
CA GLU A 154 38.95 -97.53 -21.66
C GLU A 154 39.15 -98.33 -22.96
N LYS A 155 39.24 -97.65 -24.11
CA LYS A 155 39.54 -98.32 -25.38
C LYS A 155 40.92 -98.99 -25.42
N TYR A 156 41.92 -98.39 -24.78
CA TYR A 156 43.22 -99.01 -24.63
C TYR A 156 43.16 -100.26 -23.75
N LYS A 157 42.45 -100.22 -22.62
CA LYS A 157 42.23 -101.41 -21.76
C LYS A 157 41.54 -102.54 -22.52
N GLU A 158 40.50 -102.23 -23.29
CA GLU A 158 39.79 -103.20 -24.14
C GLU A 158 40.73 -103.86 -25.17
N ALA A 159 41.56 -103.06 -25.84
CA ALA A 159 42.54 -103.56 -26.82
C ALA A 159 43.60 -104.46 -26.17
N LEU A 160 44.04 -104.10 -24.96
CA LEU A 160 45.00 -104.87 -24.17
C LEU A 160 44.42 -106.25 -23.78
N ALA A 161 43.16 -106.28 -23.34
CA ALA A 161 42.46 -107.51 -22.98
C ALA A 161 42.22 -108.45 -24.18
N LYS A 162 42.04 -107.88 -25.39
CA LYS A 162 41.80 -108.63 -26.63
C LYS A 162 43.06 -108.98 -27.43
N GLY A 163 44.23 -108.48 -27.02
CA GLY A 163 45.52 -108.75 -27.69
C GLY A 163 45.64 -108.23 -29.13
N LYS A 164 44.81 -107.27 -29.56
CA LYS A 164 44.73 -106.79 -30.95
C LYS A 164 44.74 -105.25 -31.00
N GLU A 165 45.52 -104.67 -31.93
CA GLU A 165 45.66 -103.21 -32.14
C GLU A 165 46.11 -102.41 -30.90
N THR A 166 46.87 -103.03 -30.00
CA THR A 166 47.29 -102.46 -28.71
C THR A 166 48.13 -101.18 -28.85
N GLU A 167 49.06 -101.16 -29.79
CA GLU A 167 49.98 -100.03 -30.01
C GLU A 167 49.27 -98.77 -30.53
N LYS A 168 48.36 -98.93 -31.50
CA LYS A 168 47.51 -97.84 -32.00
C LYS A 168 46.58 -97.27 -30.92
N ALA A 169 46.04 -98.14 -30.05
CA ALA A 169 45.19 -97.71 -28.95
C ALA A 169 46.00 -96.98 -27.86
N LYS A 170 47.25 -97.41 -27.61
CA LYS A 170 48.20 -96.74 -26.72
C LYS A 170 48.53 -95.33 -27.21
N ASP A 171 48.91 -95.17 -28.47
CA ASP A 171 49.25 -93.86 -29.05
C ASP A 171 48.08 -92.85 -28.96
N ARG A 172 46.84 -93.32 -29.16
CA ARG A 172 45.64 -92.47 -28.99
C ARG A 172 45.45 -92.04 -27.54
N TYR A 173 45.67 -92.95 -26.59
CA TYR A 173 45.60 -92.64 -25.17
C TYR A 173 46.69 -91.67 -24.73
N ASP A 174 47.93 -91.88 -25.16
CA ASP A 174 49.08 -91.01 -24.86
C ASP A 174 48.86 -89.61 -25.44
N LYS A 175 48.34 -89.51 -26.69
CA LYS A 175 48.00 -88.22 -27.31
C LYS A 175 46.87 -87.48 -26.59
N ALA A 176 45.82 -88.18 -26.15
CA ALA A 176 44.73 -87.59 -25.39
C ALA A 176 45.21 -87.10 -24.00
N THR A 177 46.07 -87.89 -23.34
CA THR A 177 46.69 -87.55 -22.05
C THR A 177 47.61 -86.34 -22.17
N MET A 178 48.45 -86.29 -23.21
CA MET A 178 49.32 -85.13 -23.49
C MET A 178 48.49 -83.85 -23.67
N LYS A 179 47.41 -83.89 -24.47
CA LYS A 179 46.52 -82.73 -24.65
C LYS A 179 45.90 -82.28 -23.33
N LEU A 180 45.44 -83.21 -22.49
CA LEU A 180 44.90 -82.89 -21.17
C LEU A 180 45.95 -82.25 -20.26
N HIS A 181 47.17 -82.77 -20.22
CA HIS A 181 48.26 -82.22 -19.40
C HIS A 181 48.68 -80.81 -19.86
N VAL A 182 48.77 -80.58 -21.17
CA VAL A 182 49.05 -79.24 -21.72
C VAL A 182 47.97 -78.25 -21.30
N LEU A 183 46.69 -78.63 -21.42
CA LEU A 183 45.58 -77.78 -21.00
C LEU A 183 45.55 -77.59 -19.47
N HIS A 184 45.93 -78.60 -18.69
CA HIS A 184 46.05 -78.49 -17.24
C HIS A 184 47.06 -77.40 -16.86
N ASN A 185 48.24 -77.41 -17.47
CA ASN A 185 49.26 -76.39 -17.22
C ASN A 185 48.74 -74.99 -17.58
N GLN A 186 48.05 -74.83 -18.72
CA GLN A 186 47.43 -73.56 -19.11
C GLN A 186 46.37 -73.10 -18.09
N TYR A 187 45.52 -74.01 -17.60
CA TYR A 187 44.52 -73.71 -16.60
C TYR A 187 45.13 -73.27 -15.27
N VAL A 188 46.16 -73.97 -14.78
CA VAL A 188 46.85 -73.62 -13.53
C VAL A 188 47.49 -72.22 -13.61
N LEU A 189 48.15 -71.91 -14.75
CA LEU A 189 48.72 -70.59 -14.98
C LEU A 189 47.64 -69.50 -15.02
N ALA A 190 46.56 -69.71 -15.78
CA ALA A 190 45.45 -68.78 -15.86
C ALA A 190 44.76 -68.57 -14.51
N LEU A 191 44.58 -69.64 -13.71
CA LEU A 191 44.02 -69.57 -12.37
C LEU A 191 44.88 -68.70 -11.45
N LYS A 192 46.22 -68.86 -11.50
CA LYS A 192 47.12 -68.03 -10.70
C LYS A 192 47.07 -66.56 -11.11
N GLY A 193 47.00 -66.29 -12.42
CA GLY A 193 46.81 -64.93 -12.95
C GLY A 193 45.50 -64.30 -12.50
N ALA A 194 44.40 -65.05 -12.60
CA ALA A 194 43.07 -64.60 -12.16
C ALA A 194 43.00 -64.34 -10.65
N GLN A 195 43.61 -65.19 -9.83
CA GLN A 195 43.72 -64.96 -8.38
C GLN A 195 44.44 -63.64 -8.10
N LEU A 196 45.60 -63.40 -8.70
CA LEU A 196 46.35 -62.16 -8.48
C LEU A 196 45.56 -60.93 -8.95
N HIS A 197 44.93 -61.01 -10.12
CA HIS A 197 44.10 -59.92 -10.65
C HIS A 197 42.90 -59.61 -9.74
N GLN A 198 42.26 -60.63 -9.16
CA GLN A 198 41.17 -60.44 -8.22
C GLN A 198 41.63 -59.73 -6.94
N HIS A 199 42.77 -60.11 -6.36
CA HIS A 199 43.33 -59.44 -5.19
C HIS A 199 43.69 -57.99 -5.51
N GLN A 200 44.41 -57.75 -6.62
CA GLN A 200 44.77 -56.40 -7.05
C GLN A 200 43.54 -55.51 -7.28
N TYR A 201 42.46 -56.05 -7.84
CA TYR A 201 41.21 -55.33 -8.02
C TYR A 201 40.62 -54.83 -6.70
N TYR A 202 40.43 -55.73 -5.72
CA TYR A 202 39.78 -55.39 -4.44
C TYR A 202 40.68 -54.65 -3.45
N ASP A 203 41.98 -54.89 -3.50
CA ASP A 203 42.95 -54.33 -2.53
C ASP A 203 43.56 -53.02 -3.03
N THR A 204 43.52 -52.73 -4.33
CA THR A 204 44.23 -51.58 -4.90
C THR A 204 43.42 -50.85 -5.96
N THR A 205 43.07 -51.47 -7.08
CA THR A 205 42.51 -50.77 -8.26
C THR A 205 41.18 -50.08 -7.97
N LEU A 206 40.22 -50.81 -7.39
CA LEU A 206 38.91 -50.25 -7.06
C LEU A 206 39.01 -49.22 -5.92
N PRO A 207 39.70 -49.49 -4.79
CA PRO A 207 39.91 -48.48 -3.75
C PRO A 207 40.51 -47.17 -4.28
N GLN A 208 41.52 -47.24 -5.15
CA GLN A 208 42.15 -46.06 -5.73
C GLN A 208 41.19 -45.24 -6.60
N LEU A 209 40.34 -45.89 -7.40
CA LEU A 209 39.30 -45.20 -8.17
C LEU A 209 38.33 -44.48 -7.23
N LEU A 210 37.88 -45.16 -6.18
CA LEU A 210 36.93 -44.62 -5.21
C LEU A 210 37.51 -43.45 -4.42
N ASP A 211 38.76 -43.55 -3.96
CA ASP A 211 39.45 -42.45 -3.27
C ASP A 211 39.71 -41.27 -4.20
N SER A 212 39.98 -41.51 -5.49
CA SER A 212 40.10 -40.43 -6.48
C SER A 212 38.77 -39.70 -6.70
N LEU A 213 37.65 -40.42 -6.69
CA LEU A 213 36.32 -39.83 -6.74
C LEU A 213 36.06 -39.00 -5.48
N GLN A 214 36.36 -39.52 -4.29
CA GLN A 214 36.21 -38.78 -3.03
C GLN A 214 37.01 -37.49 -3.06
N LYS A 215 38.30 -37.56 -3.43
CA LYS A 215 39.17 -36.39 -3.51
C LYS A 215 38.59 -35.32 -4.44
N MET A 216 38.12 -35.72 -5.61
CA MET A 216 37.49 -34.77 -6.55
C MET A 216 36.21 -34.16 -5.96
N GLN A 217 35.37 -34.94 -5.27
CA GLN A 217 34.18 -34.40 -4.59
C GLN A 217 34.55 -33.36 -3.52
N GLU A 218 35.56 -33.65 -2.70
CA GLU A 218 36.07 -32.72 -1.67
C GLU A 218 36.62 -31.42 -2.30
N GLU A 219 37.34 -31.51 -3.42
CA GLU A 219 37.82 -30.33 -4.17
C GLU A 219 36.65 -29.48 -4.71
N MET A 220 35.59 -30.11 -5.23
CA MET A 220 34.40 -29.40 -5.69
C MET A 220 33.62 -28.74 -4.55
N ILE A 221 33.56 -29.37 -3.37
CA ILE A 221 32.96 -28.77 -2.17
C ILE A 221 33.73 -27.51 -1.76
N ASN A 222 35.06 -27.56 -1.80
CA ASN A 222 35.89 -26.38 -1.52
C ASN A 222 35.65 -25.26 -2.54
N ALA A 223 35.53 -25.58 -3.83
CA ALA A 223 35.19 -24.60 -4.86
C ALA A 223 33.79 -23.99 -4.63
N LEU A 224 32.79 -24.82 -4.26
CA LEU A 224 31.45 -24.35 -3.93
C LEU A 224 31.46 -23.42 -2.70
N LYS A 225 32.27 -23.72 -1.69
CA LYS A 225 32.45 -22.85 -0.52
C LYS A 225 32.93 -21.46 -0.94
N SER A 226 33.93 -21.38 -1.80
CA SER A 226 34.43 -20.09 -2.31
C SER A 226 33.37 -19.33 -3.12
N ILE A 227 32.57 -20.04 -3.93
CA ILE A 227 31.43 -19.45 -4.65
C ILE A 227 30.39 -18.87 -3.68
N PHE A 228 30.12 -19.54 -2.56
CA PHE A 228 29.20 -19.05 -1.53
C PHE A 228 29.74 -17.86 -0.75
N ASP A 229 31.03 -17.82 -0.48
CA ASP A 229 31.69 -16.68 0.15
C ASP A 229 31.58 -15.43 -0.75
N GLU A 230 31.92 -15.57 -2.03
CA GLU A 230 31.79 -14.49 -3.02
C GLU A 230 30.33 -14.04 -3.18
N TYR A 231 29.38 -14.98 -3.24
CA TYR A 231 27.93 -14.67 -3.24
C TYR A 231 27.54 -13.83 -2.02
N SER A 232 27.98 -14.23 -0.82
CA SER A 232 27.62 -13.54 0.43
C SER A 232 28.18 -12.12 0.48
N GLN A 233 29.38 -11.90 -0.06
CA GLN A 233 30.02 -10.59 -0.11
C GLN A 233 29.28 -9.66 -1.09
N ILE A 234 29.02 -10.12 -2.32
CA ILE A 234 28.35 -9.33 -3.35
C ILE A 234 26.90 -9.00 -2.96
N THR A 235 26.18 -9.94 -2.35
CA THR A 235 24.73 -9.78 -2.07
C THR A 235 24.40 -9.11 -0.74
N SER A 236 25.42 -8.66 -0.01
CA SER A 236 25.27 -7.97 1.26
C SER A 236 24.67 -6.58 1.06
N LEU A 237 23.60 -6.25 1.77
CA LEU A 237 23.01 -4.90 1.78
C LEU A 237 23.67 -3.97 2.79
N VAL A 238 24.73 -4.44 3.47
CA VAL A 238 25.51 -3.68 4.45
C VAL A 238 26.96 -3.54 4.02
N THR A 239 27.20 -3.52 2.71
CA THR A 239 28.50 -3.13 2.15
C THR A 239 28.81 -1.67 2.49
N GLU A 240 30.10 -1.33 2.53
CA GLU A 240 30.55 0.02 2.85
C GLU A 240 29.93 1.08 1.92
N GLU A 241 29.82 0.78 0.63
CA GLU A 241 29.18 1.66 -0.36
C GLU A 241 27.69 1.91 -0.07
N ILE A 242 26.90 0.89 0.31
CA ILE A 242 25.48 1.06 0.64
C ILE A 242 25.32 1.82 1.96
N VAL A 243 26.17 1.53 2.93
CA VAL A 243 26.21 2.25 4.21
C VAL A 243 26.53 3.73 3.99
N ASN A 244 27.49 4.03 3.13
CA ASN A 244 27.87 5.41 2.81
C ASN A 244 26.72 6.18 2.17
N VAL A 245 25.97 5.58 1.23
CA VAL A 245 24.76 6.20 0.66
C VAL A 245 23.76 6.62 1.76
N HIS A 246 23.48 5.74 2.71
CA HIS A 246 22.53 6.05 3.79
C HIS A 246 23.09 7.08 4.79
N LYS A 247 24.41 7.09 5.02
CA LYS A 247 25.07 8.10 5.86
C LYS A 247 25.02 9.49 5.25
N GLU A 248 25.21 9.63 3.94
CA GLU A 248 25.09 10.91 3.24
C GLU A 248 23.66 11.46 3.33
N ILE A 249 22.65 10.59 3.14
CA ILE A 249 21.24 10.94 3.35
C ILE A 249 21.01 11.43 4.79
N GLN A 250 21.47 10.69 5.79
CA GLN A 250 21.29 11.09 7.19
C GLN A 250 21.97 12.43 7.50
N THR A 251 23.23 12.58 7.07
CA THR A 251 24.04 13.78 7.34
C THR A 251 23.39 15.02 6.73
N SER A 252 22.84 14.91 5.52
CA SER A 252 22.13 16.02 4.87
C SER A 252 20.84 16.41 5.59
N VAL A 253 20.06 15.44 6.08
CA VAL A 253 18.86 15.72 6.88
C VAL A 253 19.22 16.42 8.20
N GLU A 254 20.33 16.04 8.83
CA GLU A 254 20.81 16.66 10.08
C GLU A 254 21.30 18.11 9.88
N GLN A 255 21.65 18.50 8.66
CA GLN A 255 22.07 19.87 8.32
C GLN A 255 20.90 20.84 8.11
N ILE A 256 19.65 20.36 8.08
CA ILE A 256 18.48 21.23 7.95
C ILE A 256 18.33 22.06 9.23
N ASP A 257 18.51 23.38 9.09
CA ASP A 257 18.24 24.36 10.14
C ASP A 257 17.00 25.20 9.78
N PRO A 258 15.86 24.99 10.46
CA PRO A 258 14.64 25.75 10.21
C PRO A 258 14.80 27.26 10.40
N SER A 259 15.75 27.72 11.22
CA SER A 259 15.94 29.15 11.50
C SER A 259 16.57 29.93 10.35
N THR A 260 17.23 29.23 9.42
CA THR A 260 17.92 29.85 8.28
C THR A 260 17.24 29.60 6.93
N GLU A 261 16.20 28.75 6.88
CA GLU A 261 15.52 28.33 5.64
C GLU A 261 15.03 29.50 4.78
N TYR A 262 14.55 30.58 5.41
CA TYR A 262 13.98 31.73 4.70
C TYR A 262 14.97 32.88 4.48
N ASN A 263 16.22 32.80 4.94
CA ASN A 263 17.17 33.91 4.85
C ASN A 263 17.44 34.32 3.40
N ASN A 264 17.75 33.36 2.52
CA ASN A 264 17.98 33.65 1.12
C ASN A 264 16.72 34.17 0.43
N PHE A 265 15.54 33.64 0.77
CA PHE A 265 14.27 34.15 0.27
C PHE A 265 14.06 35.61 0.68
N ILE A 266 14.27 35.95 1.95
CA ILE A 266 14.16 37.32 2.46
C ILE A 266 15.15 38.24 1.74
N ASP A 267 16.40 37.81 1.55
CA ASP A 267 17.42 38.61 0.86
C ASP A 267 17.05 38.89 -0.60
N VAL A 268 16.44 37.92 -1.30
CA VAL A 268 16.01 38.06 -2.70
C VAL A 268 14.77 38.94 -2.83
N TYR A 269 13.84 38.89 -1.87
CA TYR A 269 12.51 39.50 -2.00
C TYR A 269 12.23 40.69 -1.08
N ARG A 270 13.11 41.04 -0.13
CA ARG A 270 12.87 42.18 0.78
C ARG A 270 12.75 43.48 -0.01
N SER A 271 11.73 44.26 0.32
CA SER A 271 11.58 45.65 -0.13
C SER A 271 11.97 46.61 1.00
N PRO A 272 12.36 47.86 0.68
CA PRO A 272 12.50 48.90 1.70
C PRO A 272 11.18 49.12 2.43
N ALA A 273 11.27 49.51 3.70
CA ALA A 273 10.10 49.92 4.48
C ALA A 273 9.50 51.19 3.86
N ILE A 274 8.18 51.25 3.79
CA ILE A 274 7.46 52.46 3.37
C ILE A 274 7.34 53.35 4.61
N GLU A 275 7.89 54.55 4.57
CA GLU A 275 7.66 55.57 5.60
C GLU A 275 6.25 56.13 5.39
N GLU A 276 5.28 55.63 6.15
CA GLU A 276 3.94 56.22 6.21
C GLU A 276 4.00 57.48 7.09
N GLN A 277 3.40 58.57 6.60
CA GLN A 277 3.27 59.80 7.38
C GLN A 277 2.36 59.56 8.59
N GLU A 278 2.73 60.13 9.74
CA GLU A 278 1.89 60.13 10.92
C GLU A 278 0.57 60.87 10.64
N ILE A 279 -0.53 60.38 11.22
CA ILE A 279 -1.84 60.98 11.03
C ILE A 279 -1.93 62.22 11.92
N GLU A 280 -2.00 63.39 11.30
CA GLU A 280 -2.15 64.68 11.98
C GLU A 280 -3.57 65.27 11.79
N PHE A 281 -3.97 66.19 12.66
CA PHE A 281 -5.21 66.95 12.49
C PHE A 281 -5.11 67.85 11.25
N ASP A 282 -6.06 67.71 10.32
CA ASP A 282 -6.11 68.53 9.10
C ASP A 282 -6.56 69.96 9.41
N ALA A 283 -5.59 70.86 9.58
CA ALA A 283 -5.82 72.26 9.89
C ALA A 283 -6.60 73.02 8.80
N SER A 284 -6.63 72.52 7.56
CA SER A 284 -7.40 73.15 6.47
C SER A 284 -8.91 73.14 6.75
N LEU A 285 -9.39 72.21 7.59
CA LEU A 285 -10.78 72.14 8.03
C LEU A 285 -11.23 73.32 8.91
N LEU A 286 -10.29 74.13 9.42
CA LEU A 286 -10.56 75.26 10.31
C LEU A 286 -10.49 76.62 9.61
N GLU A 287 -10.14 76.68 8.33
CA GLU A 287 -9.88 77.95 7.60
C GLU A 287 -11.09 78.90 7.57
N GLU A 288 -12.32 78.39 7.61
CA GLU A 288 -13.56 79.17 7.58
C GLU A 288 -14.18 79.40 8.98
N ASN A 289 -13.50 79.01 10.07
CA ASN A 289 -14.05 79.09 11.43
C ASN A 289 -13.09 79.70 12.46
N GLU A 290 -13.44 80.86 13.01
CA GLU A 290 -12.63 81.58 14.00
C GLU A 290 -12.74 81.01 15.44
N SER A 291 -13.70 80.12 15.70
CA SER A 291 -14.05 79.66 17.07
C SER A 291 -13.44 78.32 17.48
N LEU A 292 -12.90 77.54 16.54
CA LEU A 292 -12.38 76.19 16.77
C LEU A 292 -10.85 76.17 16.77
N GLN A 293 -10.25 75.38 17.65
CA GLN A 293 -8.79 75.18 17.74
C GLN A 293 -8.44 73.75 17.27
N ALA A 294 -7.32 73.61 16.54
CA ALA A 294 -6.83 72.30 16.12
C ALA A 294 -6.43 71.46 17.33
N ASN A 295 -6.72 70.15 17.29
CA ASN A 295 -6.46 69.20 18.39
C ASN A 295 -7.18 69.49 19.72
N GLU A 296 -8.16 70.41 19.77
CA GLU A 296 -8.92 70.69 20.99
C GLU A 296 -10.39 70.28 20.88
N ILE A 297 -10.91 69.69 21.96
CA ILE A 297 -12.34 69.39 22.11
C ILE A 297 -13.08 70.68 22.51
N MET A 298 -14.19 70.97 21.84
CA MET A 298 -15.02 72.15 22.12
C MET A 298 -16.07 71.92 23.20
N TRP A 299 -16.03 72.71 24.26
CA TRP A 299 -17.00 72.68 25.34
C TRP A 299 -17.83 73.98 25.40
N ASN A 300 -19.14 73.88 25.14
CA ASN A 300 -20.10 74.99 25.20
C ASN A 300 -21.52 74.47 25.50
N ASN A 301 -22.52 75.36 25.56
CA ASN A 301 -23.91 74.99 25.87
C ASN A 301 -24.58 74.03 24.87
N LEU A 302 -23.98 73.82 23.68
CA LEU A 302 -24.47 72.86 22.69
C LEU A 302 -23.76 71.50 22.75
N THR A 303 -22.52 71.45 23.25
CA THR A 303 -21.68 70.24 23.24
C THR A 303 -21.47 69.60 24.61
N ALA A 304 -21.73 70.31 25.71
CA ALA A 304 -21.47 69.80 27.06
C ALA A 304 -22.18 68.46 27.37
N GLU A 305 -23.48 68.34 27.06
CA GLU A 305 -24.23 67.10 27.28
C GLU A 305 -23.76 65.97 26.36
N SER A 306 -23.48 66.26 25.09
CA SER A 306 -23.02 65.26 24.13
C SER A 306 -21.61 64.75 24.43
N LEU A 307 -20.72 65.60 24.98
CA LEU A 307 -19.40 65.19 25.47
C LEU A 307 -19.48 64.26 26.67
N GLN A 308 -20.38 64.49 27.63
CA GLN A 308 -20.61 63.56 28.73
C GLN A 308 -21.14 62.20 28.23
N ILE A 309 -22.03 62.21 27.24
CA ILE A 309 -22.53 60.98 26.60
C ILE A 309 -21.40 60.26 25.85
N MET A 310 -20.56 60.99 25.11
CA MET A 310 -19.41 60.42 24.40
C MET A 310 -18.39 59.81 25.36
N LEU A 311 -18.02 60.52 26.44
CA LEU A 311 -17.12 60.00 27.48
C LEU A 311 -17.67 58.69 28.06
N LYS A 312 -18.94 58.68 28.48
CA LYS A 312 -19.58 57.47 29.01
C LYS A 312 -19.59 56.32 28.01
N THR A 313 -19.85 56.60 26.73
CA THR A 313 -19.85 55.58 25.67
C THR A 313 -18.45 54.99 25.47
N VAL A 314 -17.41 55.82 25.42
CA VAL A 314 -16.01 55.38 25.29
C VAL A 314 -15.57 54.57 26.51
N GLU A 315 -16.00 54.96 27.72
CA GLU A 315 -15.74 54.18 28.94
C GLU A 315 -16.40 52.80 28.91
N GLU A 316 -17.66 52.71 28.47
CA GLU A 316 -18.36 51.43 28.30
C GLU A 316 -17.65 50.53 27.26
N GLU A 317 -17.25 51.09 26.11
CA GLU A 317 -16.49 50.35 25.07
C GLU A 317 -15.10 49.92 25.54
N LEU A 318 -14.39 50.76 26.31
CA LEU A 318 -13.09 50.45 26.89
C LEU A 318 -13.21 49.29 27.89
N ILE A 319 -14.15 49.36 28.83
CA ILE A 319 -14.39 48.29 29.82
C ILE A 319 -14.74 46.98 29.11
N GLN A 320 -15.60 47.02 28.09
CA GLN A 320 -15.95 45.83 27.32
C GLN A 320 -14.73 45.25 26.59
N THR A 321 -13.88 46.11 26.00
CA THR A 321 -12.64 45.69 25.31
C THR A 321 -11.65 45.05 26.28
N GLN A 322 -11.45 45.65 27.46
CA GLN A 322 -10.57 45.12 28.51
C GLN A 322 -11.04 43.76 29.03
N GLN A 323 -12.35 43.58 29.23
CA GLN A 323 -12.91 42.28 29.60
C GLN A 323 -12.70 41.22 28.50
N MET A 324 -12.90 41.57 27.23
CA MET A 324 -12.64 40.67 26.11
C MET A 324 -11.15 40.32 25.99
N LEU A 325 -10.26 41.28 26.22
CA LEU A 325 -8.81 41.08 26.19
C LEU A 325 -8.38 40.07 27.26
N LEU A 326 -8.78 40.29 28.52
CA LEU A 326 -8.47 39.38 29.64
C LEU A 326 -8.94 37.94 29.34
N ASN A 327 -10.18 37.79 28.88
CA ASN A 327 -10.73 36.47 28.53
C ASN A 327 -9.92 35.80 27.42
N LYS A 328 -9.50 36.55 26.40
CA LYS A 328 -8.71 36.00 25.28
C LYS A 328 -7.30 35.62 25.69
N GLU A 329 -6.66 36.41 26.56
CA GLU A 329 -5.34 36.12 27.11
C GLU A 329 -5.34 34.86 27.98
N GLU A 330 -6.41 34.62 28.74
CA GLU A 330 -6.58 33.37 29.48
C GLU A 330 -6.65 32.16 28.54
N VAL A 331 -7.41 32.26 27.44
CA VAL A 331 -7.50 31.18 26.44
C VAL A 331 -6.16 30.96 25.73
N VAL A 332 -5.35 32.01 25.51
CA VAL A 332 -3.98 31.87 24.98
C VAL A 332 -3.15 30.99 25.91
N LEU A 333 -3.12 31.31 27.21
CA LEU A 333 -2.35 30.57 28.19
C LEU A 333 -2.81 29.11 28.32
N GLU A 334 -4.12 28.86 28.30
CA GLU A 334 -4.68 27.50 28.34
C GLU A 334 -4.27 26.69 27.10
N LEU A 335 -4.35 27.30 25.91
CA LEU A 335 -3.96 26.64 24.67
C LEU A 335 -2.46 26.41 24.59
N GLU A 336 -1.63 27.35 25.03
CA GLU A 336 -0.17 27.18 25.14
C GLU A 336 0.19 26.00 26.03
N LYS A 337 -0.43 25.92 27.21
CA LYS A 337 -0.25 24.81 28.14
C LYS A 337 -0.69 23.48 27.53
N SER A 338 -1.86 23.46 26.88
CA SER A 338 -2.37 22.25 26.22
C SER A 338 -1.44 21.76 25.10
N ILE A 339 -0.86 22.68 24.32
CA ILE A 339 0.13 22.36 23.28
C ILE A 339 1.41 21.82 23.92
N GLU A 340 1.89 22.41 25.01
CA GLU A 340 3.10 21.94 25.71
C GLU A 340 2.90 20.53 26.30
N GLU A 341 1.75 20.27 26.93
CA GLU A 341 1.38 18.95 27.46
C GLU A 341 1.27 17.93 26.33
N SER A 342 0.61 18.29 25.23
CA SER A 342 0.47 17.43 24.04
C SER A 342 1.82 17.18 23.35
N SER A 343 2.76 18.13 23.43
CA SER A 343 4.12 17.93 22.91
C SER A 343 4.93 16.95 23.74
N LYS A 344 4.65 16.82 25.05
CA LYS A 344 5.33 15.87 25.94
C LYS A 344 4.85 14.43 25.74
N THR A 345 3.66 14.24 25.18
CA THR A 345 3.08 12.92 24.91
C THR A 345 3.46 12.35 23.54
N CYS A 346 4.15 13.13 22.69
CA CYS A 346 4.67 12.68 21.40
C CYS A 346 5.79 11.63 21.57
N GLU A 347 5.67 10.48 20.90
CA GLU A 347 6.68 9.41 20.95
C GLU A 347 7.80 9.62 19.94
N LYS A 348 7.47 10.17 18.76
CA LYS A 348 8.42 10.46 17.69
C LYS A 348 8.55 11.96 17.48
N LYS A 349 9.76 12.40 17.09
CA LYS A 349 10.00 13.81 16.71
C LYS A 349 9.06 14.29 15.61
N SER A 350 8.64 13.42 14.69
CA SER A 350 7.71 13.72 13.61
C SER A 350 6.28 14.03 14.08
N ASP A 351 5.88 13.59 15.27
CA ASP A 351 4.50 13.70 15.75
C ASP A 351 4.09 15.15 16.03
N ILE A 352 5.08 16.06 16.12
CA ILE A 352 4.86 17.51 16.21
C ILE A 352 3.95 18.01 15.07
N VAL A 353 3.91 17.35 13.91
CA VAL A 353 3.01 17.68 12.79
C VAL A 353 1.53 17.69 13.21
N LEU A 354 1.16 16.84 14.17
CA LEU A 354 -0.21 16.72 14.67
C LEU A 354 -0.65 17.94 15.49
N LEU A 355 0.31 18.72 15.99
CA LEU A 355 0.07 19.91 16.80
C LEU A 355 -0.01 21.19 15.95
N LEU A 356 0.27 21.13 14.64
CA LEU A 356 0.33 22.33 13.79
C LEU A 356 -1.00 23.10 13.75
N SER A 357 -2.14 22.41 13.74
CA SER A 357 -3.44 23.07 13.77
C SER A 357 -3.70 23.82 15.08
N GLN A 358 -3.28 23.25 16.23
CA GLN A 358 -3.39 23.94 17.51
C GLN A 358 -2.43 25.14 17.59
N LYS A 359 -1.20 24.98 17.09
CA LYS A 359 -0.23 26.08 16.99
C LYS A 359 -0.73 27.20 16.09
N GLN A 360 -1.38 26.89 14.97
CA GLN A 360 -2.02 27.90 14.12
C GLN A 360 -3.14 28.62 14.87
N ALA A 361 -4.03 27.89 15.56
CA ALA A 361 -5.11 28.50 16.34
C ALA A 361 -4.56 29.42 17.46
N LEU A 362 -3.42 29.05 18.05
CA LEU A 362 -2.72 29.88 19.01
C LEU A 362 -2.22 31.19 18.38
N GLU A 363 -1.60 31.15 17.20
CA GLU A 363 -1.15 32.36 16.50
C GLU A 363 -2.31 33.27 16.09
N GLU A 364 -3.43 32.70 15.60
CA GLU A 364 -4.64 33.46 15.30
C GLU A 364 -5.21 34.13 16.56
N LEU A 365 -5.17 33.44 17.70
CA LEU A 365 -5.61 33.98 18.98
C LEU A 365 -4.70 35.10 19.48
N LYS A 366 -3.37 34.95 19.36
CA LYS A 366 -2.38 36.01 19.66
C LYS A 366 -2.61 37.25 18.79
N GLN A 367 -2.91 37.07 17.51
CA GLN A 367 -3.26 38.18 16.62
C GLN A 367 -4.56 38.88 17.07
N SER A 368 -5.58 38.13 17.49
CA SER A 368 -6.81 38.69 18.04
C SER A 368 -6.57 39.47 19.34
N VAL A 369 -5.68 38.98 20.21
CA VAL A 369 -5.23 39.70 21.43
C VAL A 369 -4.54 41.01 21.05
N GLN A 370 -3.64 40.99 20.07
CA GLN A 370 -2.95 42.19 19.61
C GLN A 370 -3.93 43.25 19.06
N GLN A 371 -4.96 42.83 18.31
CA GLN A 371 -6.01 43.75 17.83
C GLN A 371 -6.79 44.39 18.99
N LEU A 372 -7.12 43.62 20.03
CA LEU A 372 -7.79 44.14 21.22
C LEU A 372 -6.89 45.09 22.01
N ARG A 373 -5.59 44.83 22.12
CA ARG A 373 -4.61 45.76 22.73
C ARG A 373 -4.52 47.09 21.97
N CYS A 374 -4.56 47.05 20.64
CA CYS A 374 -4.64 48.27 19.84
C CYS A 374 -5.96 49.04 20.09
N ALA A 375 -7.10 48.34 20.17
CA ALA A 375 -8.39 48.95 20.46
C ALA A 375 -8.45 49.55 21.87
N GLU A 376 -7.91 48.86 22.87
CA GLU A 376 -7.77 49.35 24.24
C GLU A 376 -6.94 50.64 24.28
N SER A 377 -5.76 50.64 23.63
CA SER A 377 -4.89 51.82 23.58
C SER A 377 -5.60 53.01 22.92
N LYS A 378 -6.35 52.76 21.83
CA LYS A 378 -7.17 53.77 21.14
C LYS A 378 -8.25 54.36 22.06
N PHE A 379 -9.05 53.52 22.72
CA PHE A 379 -10.13 53.99 23.59
C PHE A 379 -9.59 54.66 24.86
N THR A 380 -8.46 54.20 25.38
CA THR A 380 -7.77 54.84 26.52
C THR A 380 -7.35 56.27 26.16
N ALA A 381 -6.69 56.47 25.02
CA ALA A 381 -6.30 57.80 24.56
C ALA A 381 -7.52 58.72 24.31
N GLN A 382 -8.60 58.19 23.73
CA GLN A 382 -9.85 58.95 23.54
C GLN A 382 -10.52 59.32 24.86
N LYS A 383 -10.53 58.39 25.83
CA LYS A 383 -11.05 58.63 27.18
C LYS A 383 -10.26 59.72 27.87
N GLU A 384 -8.93 59.63 27.89
CA GLU A 384 -8.05 60.61 28.55
C GLU A 384 -8.31 62.03 28.03
N LEU A 385 -8.42 62.20 26.71
CA LEU A 385 -8.70 63.50 26.09
C LEU A 385 -10.08 64.06 26.47
N LEU A 386 -11.13 63.21 26.47
CA LEU A 386 -12.48 63.60 26.85
C LEU A 386 -12.59 63.90 28.36
N GLU A 387 -12.01 63.05 29.19
CA GLU A 387 -12.02 63.15 30.65
C GLU A 387 -11.28 64.42 31.10
N GLN A 388 -10.10 64.70 30.52
CA GLN A 388 -9.38 65.96 30.75
C GLN A 388 -10.27 67.16 30.44
N LYS A 389 -10.93 67.19 29.28
CA LYS A 389 -11.77 68.33 28.88
C LYS A 389 -13.01 68.48 29.77
N VAL A 390 -13.64 67.38 30.19
CA VAL A 390 -14.79 67.42 31.10
C VAL A 390 -14.35 67.89 32.49
N GLN A 391 -13.23 67.39 33.00
CA GLN A 391 -12.70 67.73 34.33
C GLN A 391 -12.24 69.19 34.43
N GLU A 392 -11.58 69.73 33.39
CA GLU A 392 -11.21 71.15 33.30
C GLU A 392 -12.43 72.10 33.44
N ASN A 393 -13.64 71.60 33.13
CA ASN A 393 -14.88 72.37 33.10
C ASN A 393 -15.91 71.92 34.14
N GLU A 394 -15.53 71.07 35.10
CA GLU A 394 -16.41 70.66 36.21
C GLU A 394 -16.86 71.86 37.05
N GLY A 395 -18.16 71.96 37.30
CA GLY A 395 -18.75 73.04 38.11
C GLY A 395 -18.83 74.41 37.42
N LYS A 396 -18.42 74.54 36.16
CA LYS A 396 -18.57 75.76 35.35
C LYS A 396 -19.85 75.66 34.51
N GLU A 397 -20.57 76.77 34.33
CA GLU A 397 -21.66 76.82 33.35
C GLU A 397 -21.09 76.83 31.92
N PRO A 398 -21.64 76.02 30.99
CA PRO A 398 -21.18 75.99 29.61
C PRO A 398 -21.28 77.37 28.96
N PRO A 399 -20.20 77.90 28.34
CA PRO A 399 -20.26 79.19 27.69
C PRO A 399 -21.31 79.15 26.57
N PRO A 400 -22.20 80.15 26.49
CA PRO A 400 -23.16 80.24 25.40
C PRO A 400 -22.42 80.55 24.08
N VAL A 401 -22.81 79.87 23.00
CA VAL A 401 -22.17 80.05 21.69
C VAL A 401 -22.27 81.50 21.17
N PHE A 402 -23.34 82.25 21.47
CA PHE A 402 -23.46 83.72 21.33
C PHE A 402 -24.69 84.25 22.10
N ASN A 403 -24.60 85.45 22.69
CA ASN A 403 -25.75 86.21 23.18
C ASN A 403 -26.42 86.92 21.99
N TYR A 404 -27.68 86.60 21.70
CA TYR A 404 -28.49 87.48 20.87
C TYR A 404 -28.74 88.77 21.66
N GLU A 405 -28.35 89.93 21.12
CA GLU A 405 -28.76 91.21 21.69
C GLU A 405 -30.29 91.26 21.78
N GLU A 406 -30.82 91.51 22.98
CA GLU A 406 -32.24 91.77 23.20
C GLU A 406 -32.63 93.03 22.43
N ASP A 407 -33.48 92.88 21.41
CA ASP A 407 -34.20 94.03 20.86
C ASP A 407 -35.70 93.78 20.87
N ALA A 408 -36.38 94.61 21.65
CA ALA A 408 -37.79 94.54 21.97
C ALA A 408 -38.68 94.87 20.75
N ARG A 409 -39.73 94.07 20.53
CA ARG A 409 -41.12 94.52 20.26
C ARG A 409 -42.07 93.33 20.01
N SER A 410 -43.09 93.26 20.86
CA SER A 410 -44.39 92.60 20.62
C SER A 410 -45.04 93.14 19.33
N VAL A 411 -45.70 92.31 18.48
CA VAL A 411 -47.17 92.05 18.42
C VAL A 411 -47.55 91.02 17.32
N THR A 412 -48.42 90.05 17.67
CA THR A 412 -49.51 89.37 16.89
C THR A 412 -49.32 88.60 15.56
N SER A 413 -49.94 87.40 15.56
CA SER A 413 -50.90 86.83 14.58
C SER A 413 -50.46 85.66 13.69
N MET A 414 -51.05 84.50 14.01
CA MET A 414 -51.55 83.37 13.20
C MET A 414 -50.87 82.90 11.89
N GLU A 415 -50.65 81.57 11.89
CA GLU A 415 -50.67 80.58 10.80
C GLU A 415 -49.57 80.61 9.71
N ARG A 416 -48.65 79.62 9.78
CA ARG A 416 -48.59 78.51 8.82
C ARG A 416 -47.46 77.48 9.08
N LYS A 417 -47.85 76.21 8.92
CA LYS A 417 -47.09 75.05 8.39
C LYS A 417 -45.88 74.51 9.15
N GLU A 418 -46.13 73.35 9.75
CA GLU A 418 -45.24 72.22 10.00
C GLU A 418 -44.10 72.07 8.99
N LYS A 419 -42.86 72.20 9.47
CA LYS A 419 -41.68 71.48 8.99
C LYS A 419 -40.69 71.24 10.15
N LEU A 420 -41.00 70.22 10.95
CA LEU A 420 -40.05 69.39 11.71
C LEU A 420 -40.23 68.00 11.07
N SER A 421 -39.25 67.33 10.48
CA SER A 421 -38.00 66.86 11.07
C SER A 421 -36.94 66.71 9.98
N LYS A 422 -35.86 67.48 10.07
CA LYS A 422 -34.59 67.25 9.38
C LYS A 422 -33.47 67.54 10.38
N PHE A 423 -33.38 66.74 11.43
CA PHE A 423 -32.17 66.61 12.23
C PHE A 423 -32.18 65.30 13.02
N GLU A 424 -32.16 64.19 12.27
CA GLU A 424 -31.92 62.85 12.81
C GLU A 424 -31.07 62.05 11.81
N SER A 425 -30.04 62.71 11.28
CA SER A 425 -28.99 62.10 10.46
C SER A 425 -27.65 62.56 10.97
N LEU A 426 -27.24 62.02 12.12
CA LEU A 426 -25.83 61.80 12.46
C LEU A 426 -25.70 60.87 13.70
N ARG A 427 -26.35 59.71 13.66
CA ARG A 427 -25.95 58.54 14.45
C ARG A 427 -25.69 57.39 13.50
N HIS A 428 -24.45 57.31 13.03
CA HIS A 428 -23.71 56.07 12.77
C HIS A 428 -22.54 56.38 11.83
N SER A 429 -21.36 56.55 12.42
CA SER A 429 -20.08 56.24 11.76
C SER A 429 -18.99 55.98 12.78
N ILE A 430 -19.22 55.01 13.67
CA ILE A 430 -18.15 54.22 14.31
C ILE A 430 -18.71 52.82 14.54
N ALA A 431 -18.82 52.02 13.48
CA ALA A 431 -18.99 50.56 13.57
C ALA A 431 -18.71 49.97 12.20
N GLY A 432 -17.42 49.90 11.85
CA GLY A 432 -16.99 49.37 10.57
C GLY A 432 -15.57 48.86 10.64
N MET A 433 -15.38 47.68 11.22
CA MET A 433 -14.40 46.67 10.79
C MET A 433 -14.46 45.44 11.73
N ILE A 434 -15.45 44.56 11.53
CA ILE A 434 -15.25 43.09 11.66
C ILE A 434 -16.18 42.43 10.62
N ARG A 435 -15.61 42.00 9.49
CA ARG A 435 -16.26 41.05 8.59
C ARG A 435 -16.12 39.65 9.18
N SER A 436 -17.23 38.96 9.36
CA SER A 436 -17.26 37.48 9.28
C SER A 436 -18.46 37.06 8.42
N PRO A 437 -18.33 36.02 7.57
CA PRO A 437 -19.35 35.68 6.60
C PRO A 437 -20.34 34.64 7.17
N LYS A 438 -21.65 34.89 7.05
CA LYS A 438 -22.65 33.83 7.06
C LYS A 438 -23.65 33.95 5.92
N SER A 439 -23.89 32.77 5.36
CA SER A 439 -24.68 32.41 4.20
C SER A 439 -26.18 32.66 4.37
N MET A 440 -26.72 33.18 3.28
CA MET A 440 -28.08 33.09 2.76
C MET A 440 -28.88 31.86 3.23
N LEU A 441 -30.05 32.11 3.82
CA LEU A 441 -31.22 31.24 3.79
C LEU A 441 -32.45 32.13 3.69
N GLY A 442 -33.08 32.12 2.52
CA GLY A 442 -34.38 32.74 2.26
C GLY A 442 -35.50 31.77 2.62
N SER A 443 -36.42 32.27 3.43
CA SER A 443 -37.80 31.79 3.64
C SER A 443 -38.58 31.73 2.31
N SER A 444 -39.61 30.90 2.11
CA SER A 444 -40.94 31.15 2.68
C SER A 444 -41.94 29.98 2.57
N SER A 445 -42.63 29.73 3.69
CA SER A 445 -44.07 29.43 3.90
C SER A 445 -44.85 28.42 3.02
N CYS A 446 -45.51 27.45 3.67
CA CYS A 446 -46.98 27.47 3.92
C CYS A 446 -47.43 26.29 4.82
N ALA A 447 -48.51 26.53 5.56
CA ALA A 447 -49.01 25.77 6.72
C ALA A 447 -49.98 24.61 6.36
N PRO A 448 -50.47 23.79 7.35
CA PRO A 448 -50.85 22.38 7.17
C PRO A 448 -52.37 22.12 7.19
N SER A 449 -52.78 20.92 6.75
CA SER A 449 -54.10 20.33 7.08
C SER A 449 -54.04 18.80 7.24
N LYS A 450 -54.71 18.34 8.31
CA LYS A 450 -54.96 16.96 8.78
C LYS A 450 -55.79 16.15 7.77
N VAL A 451 -55.84 14.82 7.76
CA VAL A 451 -56.68 13.91 8.59
C VAL A 451 -56.30 12.47 8.15
N ALA A 452 -55.66 11.65 9.00
CA ALA A 452 -56.21 10.49 9.72
C ALA A 452 -57.04 9.47 8.89
N GLU A 453 -56.55 8.22 8.78
CA GLU A 453 -57.32 7.02 9.15
C GLU A 453 -56.41 5.79 9.34
N LYS A 454 -56.79 4.98 10.32
CA LYS A 454 -56.24 3.71 10.86
C LYS A 454 -57.44 2.72 10.82
N PRO A 455 -57.35 1.44 11.25
CA PRO A 455 -56.27 0.44 11.24
C PRO A 455 -56.82 -0.99 10.86
N CYS A 456 -56.00 -2.01 11.16
CA CYS A 456 -56.33 -3.44 11.39
C CYS A 456 -56.49 -4.34 10.16
N ALA A 457 -56.24 -5.65 10.22
CA ALA A 457 -55.39 -6.55 10.99
C ALA A 457 -55.66 -7.96 10.42
N SER A 458 -54.70 -8.86 10.56
CA SER A 458 -54.79 -10.32 10.34
C SER A 458 -54.90 -10.82 8.88
N SER A 459 -53.84 -11.48 8.39
CA SER A 459 -53.81 -12.95 8.34
C SER A 459 -52.48 -13.41 7.73
N LYS A 460 -51.87 -14.44 8.33
CA LYS A 460 -50.64 -15.06 7.84
C LYS A 460 -50.99 -16.10 6.76
N LYS A 461 -50.25 -15.98 5.65
CA LYS A 461 -49.79 -17.01 4.69
C LYS A 461 -50.84 -17.70 3.79
N PHE A 462 -50.72 -17.41 2.50
CA PHE A 462 -50.44 -18.43 1.47
C PHE A 462 -49.46 -17.82 0.45
N CYS A 463 -48.41 -18.57 0.10
CA CYS A 463 -47.31 -18.13 -0.75
C CYS A 463 -47.67 -18.26 -2.22
N ASP A 464 -47.55 -17.18 -2.98
CA ASP A 464 -47.38 -17.22 -4.44
C ASP A 464 -45.88 -17.11 -4.76
N VAL A 465 -45.37 -18.11 -5.48
CA VAL A 465 -43.99 -18.14 -5.99
C VAL A 465 -43.91 -17.16 -7.16
N ILE A 466 -43.49 -15.94 -6.89
CA ILE A 466 -43.16 -14.93 -7.91
C ILE A 466 -41.98 -15.48 -8.74
N SER A 467 -42.14 -15.52 -10.07
CA SER A 467 -41.07 -15.90 -11.00
C SER A 467 -39.84 -15.01 -10.79
N ALA A 468 -38.62 -15.58 -10.87
CA ALA A 468 -37.40 -14.83 -10.59
C ALA A 468 -37.22 -13.60 -11.51
N SER A 469 -37.81 -13.62 -12.70
CA SER A 469 -37.78 -12.52 -13.68
C SER A 469 -38.73 -11.34 -13.36
N ASP A 470 -39.69 -11.51 -12.46
CA ASP A 470 -40.64 -10.45 -12.07
C ASP A 470 -40.15 -9.61 -10.88
N LYS A 471 -39.08 -10.06 -10.21
CA LYS A 471 -38.49 -9.30 -9.09
C LYS A 471 -37.74 -8.06 -9.60
N PRO A 472 -37.86 -6.91 -8.92
CA PRO A 472 -37.07 -5.72 -9.22
C PRO A 472 -35.57 -6.03 -9.26
N LEU A 473 -34.81 -5.30 -10.10
CA LEU A 473 -33.36 -5.54 -10.31
C LEU A 473 -32.57 -5.59 -8.99
N VAL A 474 -32.89 -4.70 -8.05
CA VAL A 474 -32.22 -4.63 -6.74
C VAL A 474 -32.40 -5.89 -5.88
N GLU A 475 -33.51 -6.61 -6.08
CA GLU A 475 -33.85 -7.85 -5.38
C GLU A 475 -33.27 -9.10 -6.04
N GLN A 476 -32.67 -8.96 -7.23
CA GLN A 476 -32.03 -10.08 -7.91
C GLN A 476 -30.78 -10.53 -7.15
N ASP A 477 -30.68 -11.83 -6.87
CA ASP A 477 -29.59 -12.42 -6.10
C ASP A 477 -28.22 -12.25 -6.78
N TRP A 478 -28.20 -12.16 -8.12
CA TRP A 478 -27.02 -11.95 -8.97
C TRP A 478 -26.69 -10.48 -9.28
N TYR A 479 -27.50 -9.53 -8.78
CA TYR A 479 -27.24 -8.10 -8.98
C TYR A 479 -26.46 -7.51 -7.80
N HIS A 480 -25.20 -7.17 -7.96
CA HIS A 480 -24.34 -6.74 -6.83
C HIS A 480 -24.32 -5.23 -6.60
N GLY A 481 -25.11 -4.47 -7.35
CA GLY A 481 -25.16 -3.01 -7.23
C GLY A 481 -23.86 -2.35 -7.68
N ALA A 482 -23.44 -1.29 -6.99
CA ALA A 482 -22.33 -0.43 -7.39
C ALA A 482 -20.94 -0.94 -6.95
N ILE A 483 -20.69 -2.26 -7.01
CA ILE A 483 -19.36 -2.81 -6.68
C ILE A 483 -18.30 -2.45 -7.75
N PRO A 484 -17.03 -2.19 -7.37
CA PRO A 484 -15.90 -2.03 -8.29
C PRO A 484 -15.70 -3.19 -9.26
N ARG A 485 -15.11 -2.91 -10.42
CA ARG A 485 -14.73 -3.93 -11.41
C ARG A 485 -13.82 -5.00 -10.79
N ILE A 486 -12.85 -4.60 -9.96
CA ILE A 486 -11.89 -5.51 -9.33
C ILE A 486 -12.60 -6.46 -8.36
N GLU A 487 -13.48 -5.93 -7.49
CA GLU A 487 -14.31 -6.74 -6.59
C GLU A 487 -15.16 -7.76 -7.36
N ALA A 488 -15.79 -7.33 -8.46
CA ALA A 488 -16.53 -8.24 -9.32
C ALA A 488 -15.64 -9.35 -9.91
N GLN A 489 -14.37 -9.06 -10.25
CA GLN A 489 -13.45 -10.08 -10.77
C GLN A 489 -13.05 -11.13 -9.73
N GLU A 490 -12.94 -10.75 -8.46
CA GLU A 490 -12.63 -11.67 -7.36
C GLU A 490 -13.80 -12.60 -7.01
N LEU A 491 -15.03 -12.11 -7.20
CA LEU A 491 -16.25 -12.90 -6.98
C LEU A 491 -16.45 -13.99 -8.04
N LEU A 492 -15.87 -13.83 -9.23
CA LEU A 492 -15.97 -14.78 -10.34
C LEU A 492 -14.84 -15.83 -10.24
N LYS A 493 -15.18 -17.05 -9.80
CA LYS A 493 -14.20 -18.08 -9.42
C LYS A 493 -14.12 -19.24 -10.40
N GLN A 494 -15.24 -19.63 -10.99
CA GLN A 494 -15.35 -20.81 -11.85
C GLN A 494 -16.03 -20.50 -13.19
N GLN A 495 -15.82 -21.35 -14.18
CA GLN A 495 -16.30 -21.16 -15.55
C GLN A 495 -17.82 -20.92 -15.58
N GLY A 496 -18.22 -19.84 -16.26
CA GLY A 496 -19.61 -19.44 -16.42
C GLY A 496 -20.23 -18.76 -15.20
N ASP A 497 -19.46 -18.48 -14.14
CA ASP A 497 -19.88 -17.55 -13.09
C ASP A 497 -20.22 -16.20 -13.70
N PHE A 498 -21.33 -15.60 -13.25
CA PHE A 498 -21.73 -14.27 -13.67
C PHE A 498 -22.41 -13.46 -12.57
N LEU A 499 -22.30 -12.14 -12.70
CA LEU A 499 -23.06 -11.17 -11.92
C LEU A 499 -23.31 -9.90 -12.73
N VAL A 500 -24.35 -9.15 -12.37
CA VAL A 500 -24.60 -7.81 -12.91
C VAL A 500 -24.27 -6.78 -11.84
N ARG A 501 -23.64 -5.69 -12.26
CA ARG A 501 -23.31 -4.54 -11.41
C ARG A 501 -23.61 -3.25 -12.14
N GLU A 502 -23.75 -2.16 -11.39
CA GLU A 502 -23.75 -0.82 -11.95
C GLU A 502 -22.34 -0.44 -12.45
N SER A 503 -22.27 0.33 -13.54
CA SER A 503 -21.05 0.88 -14.11
C SER A 503 -20.63 2.13 -13.33
N HIS A 504 -19.33 2.35 -13.17
CA HIS A 504 -18.80 3.53 -12.47
C HIS A 504 -18.65 4.76 -13.36
N GLY A 505 -18.83 4.62 -14.69
CA GLY A 505 -18.62 5.71 -15.65
C GLY A 505 -19.83 6.63 -15.82
N LYS A 506 -21.05 6.08 -15.74
CA LYS A 506 -22.31 6.82 -15.91
C LYS A 506 -23.41 6.20 -15.04
N PRO A 507 -24.13 6.98 -14.21
CA PRO A 507 -25.29 6.51 -13.47
C PRO A 507 -26.33 5.86 -14.41
N GLY A 508 -26.85 4.69 -14.03
CA GLY A 508 -27.82 3.95 -14.84
C GLY A 508 -27.25 3.10 -15.98
N GLU A 509 -25.93 3.06 -16.17
CA GLU A 509 -25.28 2.07 -17.04
C GLU A 509 -24.97 0.78 -16.25
N TYR A 510 -25.30 -0.39 -16.81
CA TYR A 510 -25.10 -1.67 -16.14
C TYR A 510 -24.11 -2.56 -16.90
N VAL A 511 -23.38 -3.39 -16.16
CA VAL A 511 -22.34 -4.27 -16.71
C VAL A 511 -22.57 -5.70 -16.22
N LEU A 512 -22.65 -6.64 -17.17
CA LEU A 512 -22.57 -8.07 -16.90
C LEU A 512 -21.09 -8.48 -16.83
N SER A 513 -20.66 -9.03 -15.70
CA SER A 513 -19.31 -9.56 -15.51
C SER A 513 -19.37 -11.09 -15.48
N VAL A 514 -18.52 -11.76 -16.28
CA VAL A 514 -18.55 -13.22 -16.47
C VAL A 514 -17.14 -13.79 -16.49
N PHE A 515 -16.92 -14.97 -15.90
CA PHE A 515 -15.67 -15.73 -16.09
C PHE A 515 -15.83 -16.78 -17.19
N SER A 516 -15.08 -16.63 -18.28
CA SER A 516 -15.10 -17.57 -19.40
C SER A 516 -13.72 -17.75 -20.02
N ASP A 517 -13.35 -19.00 -20.30
CA ASP A 517 -12.11 -19.41 -20.96
C ASP A 517 -10.87 -18.91 -20.21
N GLY A 518 -10.91 -18.98 -18.88
CA GLY A 518 -9.83 -18.49 -18.01
C GLY A 518 -9.74 -16.95 -17.92
N GLN A 519 -10.66 -16.20 -18.54
CA GLN A 519 -10.66 -14.74 -18.58
C GLN A 519 -11.89 -14.14 -17.90
N ARG A 520 -11.72 -13.03 -17.18
CA ARG A 520 -12.83 -12.24 -16.61
C ARG A 520 -13.27 -11.21 -17.64
N ARG A 521 -14.41 -11.44 -18.28
CA ARG A 521 -14.97 -10.58 -19.34
C ARG A 521 -16.08 -9.69 -18.75
N HIS A 522 -16.24 -8.50 -19.33
CA HIS A 522 -17.24 -7.52 -18.90
C HIS A 522 -17.99 -6.98 -20.11
N PHE A 523 -19.32 -7.06 -20.09
CA PHE A 523 -20.20 -6.64 -21.17
C PHE A 523 -21.11 -5.51 -20.69
N ILE A 524 -21.05 -4.36 -21.36
CA ILE A 524 -21.97 -3.25 -21.09
C ILE A 524 -23.36 -3.65 -21.59
N ILE A 525 -24.36 -3.54 -20.72
CA ILE A 525 -25.77 -3.70 -21.08
C ILE A 525 -26.22 -2.40 -21.72
N GLN A 526 -26.53 -2.46 -23.01
CA GLN A 526 -26.94 -1.29 -23.78
C GLN A 526 -28.42 -1.03 -23.55
N PHE A 527 -28.78 0.23 -23.36
CA PHE A 527 -30.18 0.68 -23.34
C PHE A 527 -30.43 1.54 -24.58
N ALA A 528 -31.16 0.97 -25.55
CA ALA A 528 -31.50 1.62 -26.82
C ALA A 528 -32.92 1.22 -27.25
N ASP A 529 -33.66 2.17 -27.83
CA ASP A 529 -35.08 2.02 -28.22
C ASP A 529 -35.97 1.57 -27.04
N ASN A 530 -35.69 2.08 -25.83
CA ASN A 530 -36.34 1.68 -24.57
C ASN A 530 -36.20 0.19 -24.21
N LEU A 531 -35.20 -0.50 -24.76
CA LEU A 531 -34.93 -1.91 -24.51
C LEU A 531 -33.47 -2.16 -24.10
N TYR A 532 -33.27 -3.08 -23.15
CA TYR A 532 -31.97 -3.58 -22.71
C TYR A 532 -31.50 -4.74 -23.59
N ARG A 533 -30.23 -4.69 -24.05
CA ARG A 533 -29.64 -5.75 -24.90
C ARG A 533 -28.11 -5.83 -24.80
N PHE A 534 -27.55 -6.97 -25.20
CA PHE A 534 -26.11 -7.13 -25.47
C PHE A 534 -25.81 -7.07 -26.98
N GLU A 535 -26.48 -7.94 -27.75
CA GLU A 535 -26.43 -8.01 -29.22
C GLU A 535 -27.77 -8.60 -29.71
N GLY A 536 -28.47 -7.93 -30.63
CA GLY A 536 -29.72 -8.43 -31.21
C GLY A 536 -31.00 -8.09 -30.43
N THR A 537 -31.65 -9.10 -29.85
CA THR A 537 -32.97 -8.99 -29.19
C THR A 537 -32.92 -8.08 -27.95
N GLY A 538 -33.93 -7.23 -27.79
CA GLY A 538 -34.06 -6.31 -26.66
C GLY A 538 -35.18 -6.68 -25.70
N PHE A 539 -35.02 -6.32 -24.43
CA PHE A 539 -35.95 -6.65 -23.34
C PHE A 539 -36.35 -5.40 -22.54
N THR A 540 -37.52 -5.42 -21.92
CA THR A 540 -38.04 -4.24 -21.21
C THR A 540 -37.30 -3.95 -19.90
N ASN A 541 -36.68 -4.96 -19.30
CA ASN A 541 -35.88 -4.82 -18.08
C ASN A 541 -34.69 -5.80 -18.06
N ILE A 542 -33.69 -5.50 -17.25
CA ILE A 542 -32.47 -6.30 -17.12
C ILE A 542 -32.74 -7.72 -16.60
N PRO A 543 -33.64 -7.95 -15.62
CA PRO A 543 -34.00 -9.31 -15.21
C PRO A 543 -34.46 -10.20 -16.36
N GLN A 544 -35.33 -9.70 -17.25
CA GLN A 544 -35.78 -10.44 -18.45
C GLN A 544 -34.64 -10.73 -19.42
N LEU A 545 -33.74 -9.77 -19.65
CA LEU A 545 -32.56 -9.97 -20.50
C LEU A 545 -31.66 -11.09 -19.95
N ILE A 546 -31.35 -11.04 -18.66
CA ILE A 546 -30.49 -12.04 -18.02
C ILE A 546 -31.17 -13.40 -17.98
N ASP A 547 -32.45 -13.46 -17.64
CA ASP A 547 -33.24 -14.69 -17.60
C ASP A 547 -33.30 -15.36 -18.98
N TYR A 548 -33.49 -14.59 -20.05
CA TYR A 548 -33.44 -15.11 -21.41
C TYR A 548 -32.12 -15.79 -21.74
N HIS A 549 -30.98 -15.09 -21.56
CA HIS A 549 -29.65 -15.66 -21.86
C HIS A 549 -29.28 -16.82 -20.93
N TYR A 550 -29.73 -16.75 -19.67
CA TYR A 550 -29.48 -17.79 -18.68
C TYR A 550 -30.29 -19.05 -18.93
N THR A 551 -31.58 -18.94 -19.27
CA THR A 551 -32.50 -20.07 -19.43
C THR A 551 -32.38 -20.70 -20.82
N THR A 552 -32.24 -19.89 -21.88
CA THR A 552 -32.08 -20.41 -23.26
C THR A 552 -30.66 -20.84 -23.60
N LYS A 553 -29.68 -20.46 -22.76
CA LYS A 553 -28.24 -20.67 -22.99
C LYS A 553 -27.70 -20.02 -24.26
N GLN A 554 -28.39 -18.99 -24.75
CA GLN A 554 -27.93 -18.20 -25.88
C GLN A 554 -26.69 -17.36 -25.51
N VAL A 555 -25.71 -17.34 -26.41
CA VAL A 555 -24.46 -16.59 -26.20
C VAL A 555 -24.73 -15.09 -26.06
N ILE A 556 -23.96 -14.42 -25.19
CA ILE A 556 -24.08 -12.98 -24.93
C ILE A 556 -23.75 -12.15 -26.17
N THR A 557 -22.66 -12.51 -26.87
CA THR A 557 -22.33 -11.97 -28.19
C THR A 557 -21.77 -13.08 -29.08
N LYS A 558 -22.03 -13.01 -30.39
CA LYS A 558 -21.55 -14.03 -31.35
C LYS A 558 -20.03 -14.16 -31.34
N LYS A 559 -19.34 -13.04 -31.19
CA LYS A 559 -17.86 -12.98 -31.16
C LYS A 559 -17.27 -13.58 -29.89
N SER A 560 -17.95 -13.43 -28.75
CA SER A 560 -17.40 -13.89 -27.46
C SER A 560 -17.71 -15.35 -27.16
N GLY A 561 -18.82 -15.89 -27.68
CA GLY A 561 -19.26 -17.25 -27.40
C GLY A 561 -19.63 -17.51 -25.94
N VAL A 562 -19.76 -16.48 -25.10
CA VAL A 562 -19.98 -16.62 -23.66
C VAL A 562 -21.41 -17.05 -23.36
N VAL A 563 -21.57 -18.07 -22.52
CA VAL A 563 -22.86 -18.57 -22.01
C VAL A 563 -22.93 -18.40 -20.49
N LEU A 564 -24.10 -18.00 -19.98
CA LEU A 564 -24.33 -17.85 -18.54
C LEU A 564 -24.64 -19.20 -17.88
N LEU A 565 -23.85 -19.59 -16.88
CA LEU A 565 -23.98 -20.89 -16.22
C LEU A 565 -24.34 -20.78 -14.74
N ASN A 566 -23.64 -19.93 -13.99
CA ASN A 566 -23.73 -19.90 -12.52
C ASN A 566 -23.92 -18.47 -12.02
N PRO A 567 -25.11 -18.10 -11.49
CA PRO A 567 -25.29 -16.78 -10.88
C PRO A 567 -24.49 -16.68 -9.58
N VAL A 568 -23.66 -15.65 -9.45
CA VAL A 568 -22.97 -15.36 -8.19
C VAL A 568 -23.93 -14.68 -7.23
N VAL A 569 -24.31 -15.36 -6.16
CA VAL A 569 -25.28 -14.88 -5.17
C VAL A 569 -24.64 -13.91 -4.17
N LYS A 570 -25.33 -12.79 -3.87
CA LYS A 570 -24.94 -11.85 -2.80
C LYS A 570 -24.87 -12.52 -1.42
N ASP A 571 -23.88 -12.14 -0.62
CA ASP A 571 -23.74 -12.59 0.76
C ASP A 571 -24.77 -11.88 1.66
N LYS A 572 -25.97 -12.48 1.81
CA LYS A 572 -27.10 -11.93 2.57
C LYS A 572 -26.80 -11.68 4.05
N LYS A 573 -25.72 -12.23 4.59
CA LYS A 573 -25.32 -11.98 5.99
C LYS A 573 -24.73 -10.59 6.18
N TRP A 574 -24.06 -10.05 5.16
CA TRP A 574 -23.27 -8.82 5.27
C TRP A 574 -23.76 -7.71 4.34
N VAL A 575 -24.51 -8.04 3.29
CA VAL A 575 -25.08 -7.03 2.38
C VAL A 575 -26.44 -6.58 2.93
N LEU A 576 -26.52 -5.32 3.35
CA LEU A 576 -27.72 -4.69 3.88
C LEU A 576 -28.42 -3.83 2.82
N SER A 577 -29.72 -3.60 3.00
CA SER A 577 -30.48 -2.67 2.15
C SER A 577 -30.23 -1.23 2.57
N HIS A 578 -30.12 -0.31 1.61
CA HIS A 578 -30.13 1.12 1.90
C HIS A 578 -31.43 1.56 2.59
N GLU A 579 -32.53 0.84 2.38
CA GLU A 579 -33.82 1.12 3.02
C GLU A 579 -33.88 0.70 4.50
N ASP A 580 -32.98 -0.19 4.94
CA ASP A 580 -32.91 -0.65 6.32
C ASP A 580 -32.06 0.31 7.21
N VAL A 581 -31.55 1.41 6.64
CA VAL A 581 -30.63 2.35 7.30
C VAL A 581 -31.17 3.77 7.20
N THR A 582 -31.40 4.41 8.34
CA THR A 582 -31.71 5.84 8.41
C THR A 582 -30.46 6.61 8.83
N LEU A 583 -30.01 7.56 8.00
CA LEU A 583 -28.92 8.48 8.36
C LEU A 583 -29.42 9.57 9.31
N GLY A 584 -28.60 9.89 10.31
CA GLY A 584 -28.83 10.94 11.29
C GLY A 584 -27.75 12.03 11.20
N GLU A 585 -27.27 12.49 12.36
CA GLU A 585 -26.27 13.57 12.43
C GLU A 585 -24.89 13.16 11.88
N LEU A 586 -24.16 14.13 11.33
CA LEU A 586 -22.79 13.94 10.87
C LEU A 586 -21.85 13.81 12.07
N LEU A 587 -21.08 12.72 12.13
CA LEU A 587 -20.09 12.44 13.17
C LEU A 587 -18.68 12.87 12.78
N GLY A 588 -18.32 12.82 11.49
CA GLY A 588 -16.98 13.17 11.04
C GLY A 588 -16.81 13.13 9.53
N LYS A 589 -15.68 13.67 9.05
CA LYS A 589 -15.29 13.66 7.65
C LYS A 589 -13.91 13.03 7.52
N GLY A 590 -13.72 12.16 6.54
CA GLY A 590 -12.45 11.50 6.27
C GLY A 590 -12.15 11.39 4.78
N ASN A 591 -11.05 10.72 4.44
CA ASN A 591 -10.52 10.65 3.06
C ASN A 591 -11.51 10.06 2.03
N PHE A 592 -12.40 9.16 2.44
CA PHE A 592 -13.35 8.48 1.53
C PHE A 592 -14.76 9.08 1.54
N GLY A 593 -15.04 10.03 2.44
CA GLY A 593 -16.37 10.59 2.59
C GLY A 593 -16.70 10.92 4.04
N GLU A 594 -17.96 10.75 4.38
CA GLU A 594 -18.55 11.28 5.61
C GLU A 594 -19.02 10.13 6.50
N VAL A 595 -18.87 10.28 7.82
CA VAL A 595 -19.36 9.32 8.80
C VAL A 595 -20.58 9.94 9.46
N TYR A 596 -21.71 9.27 9.39
CA TYR A 596 -22.96 9.67 10.01
C TYR A 596 -23.29 8.73 11.17
N LYS A 597 -24.00 9.24 12.15
CA LYS A 597 -24.78 8.41 13.05
C LYS A 597 -25.93 7.85 12.24
N GLY A 598 -26.21 6.56 12.37
CA GLY A 598 -27.33 5.92 11.70
C GLY A 598 -28.17 5.13 12.68
N THR A 599 -29.36 4.73 12.22
CA THR A 599 -30.24 3.82 12.93
C THR A 599 -30.70 2.75 11.95
N LEU A 600 -30.50 1.48 12.33
CA LEU A 600 -31.02 0.35 11.58
C LEU A 600 -32.52 0.17 11.83
N LYS A 601 -33.20 -0.59 10.97
CA LYS A 601 -34.65 -0.87 11.06
C LYS A 601 -35.08 -1.50 12.38
N ASP A 602 -34.19 -2.25 13.03
CA ASP A 602 -34.40 -2.83 14.37
C ASP A 602 -34.15 -1.84 15.52
N LYS A 603 -33.91 -0.57 15.20
CA LYS A 603 -33.59 0.55 16.10
C LYS A 603 -32.18 0.52 16.69
N THR A 604 -31.28 -0.31 16.17
CA THR A 604 -29.87 -0.32 16.59
C THR A 604 -29.17 0.95 16.11
N ALA A 605 -28.50 1.66 17.02
CA ALA A 605 -27.67 2.82 16.67
C ALA A 605 -26.33 2.37 16.07
N VAL A 606 -25.92 2.98 14.97
CA VAL A 606 -24.76 2.57 14.17
C VAL A 606 -23.95 3.76 13.69
N ALA A 607 -22.70 3.54 13.30
CA ALA A 607 -21.92 4.48 12.51
C ALA A 607 -22.01 4.08 11.03
N VAL A 608 -22.33 5.03 10.16
CA VAL A 608 -22.50 4.82 8.72
C VAL A 608 -21.46 5.65 7.98
N LYS A 609 -20.43 4.99 7.46
CA LYS A 609 -19.43 5.63 6.62
C LYS A 609 -19.90 5.59 5.17
N THR A 610 -19.98 6.74 4.52
CA THR A 610 -20.44 6.89 3.14
C THR A 610 -19.25 7.08 2.21
N CYS A 611 -19.30 6.44 1.04
CA CYS A 611 -18.35 6.69 -0.04
C CYS A 611 -18.91 7.76 -0.98
N LYS A 612 -18.16 8.84 -1.20
CA LYS A 612 -18.57 9.86 -2.17
C LYS A 612 -18.60 9.30 -3.60
N GLU A 613 -19.57 9.76 -4.41
CA GLU A 613 -19.81 9.27 -5.77
C GLU A 613 -18.72 9.67 -6.76
N ASP A 614 -18.11 10.84 -6.58
CA ASP A 614 -17.09 11.45 -7.43
C ASP A 614 -15.65 10.97 -7.16
N LEU A 615 -15.47 10.00 -6.25
CA LEU A 615 -14.15 9.50 -5.91
C LEU A 615 -13.52 8.67 -7.05
N PRO A 616 -12.20 8.81 -7.27
CA PRO A 616 -11.43 7.92 -8.12
C PRO A 616 -11.64 6.44 -7.76
N GLN A 617 -11.64 5.58 -8.78
CA GLN A 617 -11.90 4.14 -8.64
C GLN A 617 -10.99 3.48 -7.59
N GLU A 618 -9.73 3.90 -7.52
CA GLU A 618 -8.72 3.41 -6.57
C GLU A 618 -9.11 3.68 -5.11
N LEU A 619 -9.71 4.84 -4.83
CA LEU A 619 -10.16 5.19 -3.49
C LEU A 619 -11.44 4.43 -3.12
N LYS A 620 -12.34 4.18 -4.07
CA LYS A 620 -13.52 3.33 -3.87
C LYS A 620 -13.15 1.87 -3.57
N ILE A 621 -12.09 1.36 -4.20
CA ILE A 621 -11.53 0.03 -3.89
C ILE A 621 -11.00 0.01 -2.46
N LYS A 622 -10.18 1.00 -2.08
CA LYS A 622 -9.67 1.11 -0.69
C LYS A 622 -10.80 1.22 0.34
N PHE A 623 -11.87 1.95 0.01
CA PHE A 623 -13.05 2.05 0.87
C PHE A 623 -13.67 0.68 1.16
N LEU A 624 -13.96 -0.13 0.14
CA LEU A 624 -14.52 -1.48 0.34
C LEU A 624 -13.51 -2.45 0.98
N GLN A 625 -12.21 -2.22 0.77
CA GLN A 625 -11.15 -3.01 1.40
C GLN A 625 -11.17 -2.85 2.93
N GLU A 626 -11.57 -1.69 3.47
CA GLU A 626 -11.79 -1.52 4.91
C GLU A 626 -12.85 -2.49 5.44
N ALA A 627 -14.01 -2.57 4.78
CA ALA A 627 -15.06 -3.52 5.17
C ALA A 627 -14.58 -4.97 5.06
N LYS A 628 -13.79 -5.30 4.03
CA LYS A 628 -13.21 -6.64 3.86
C LYS A 628 -12.25 -7.04 4.98
N ILE A 629 -11.48 -6.08 5.50
CA ILE A 629 -10.61 -6.28 6.66
C ILE A 629 -11.46 -6.46 7.92
N LEU A 630 -12.38 -5.53 8.20
CA LEU A 630 -13.23 -5.58 9.39
C LEU A 630 -14.11 -6.84 9.46
N LYS A 631 -14.52 -7.39 8.30
CA LYS A 631 -15.25 -8.67 8.21
C LYS A 631 -14.47 -9.86 8.81
N GLN A 632 -13.15 -9.79 8.90
CA GLN A 632 -12.28 -10.87 9.39
C GLN A 632 -12.05 -10.85 10.90
N TYR A 633 -12.44 -9.77 11.59
CA TYR A 633 -12.16 -9.57 13.01
C TYR A 633 -13.46 -9.46 13.82
N ASP A 634 -13.51 -10.18 14.95
CA ASP A 634 -14.52 -10.02 15.99
C ASP A 634 -13.79 -9.97 17.34
N HIS A 635 -13.45 -8.76 17.78
CA HIS A 635 -12.60 -8.54 18.96
C HIS A 635 -13.12 -7.35 19.77
N PRO A 636 -13.08 -7.38 21.12
CA PRO A 636 -13.58 -6.30 21.98
C PRO A 636 -12.91 -4.94 21.75
N ASN A 637 -11.69 -4.89 21.20
CA ASN A 637 -10.94 -3.65 20.90
C ASN A 637 -10.94 -3.25 19.41
N ILE A 638 -11.71 -3.94 18.57
CA ILE A 638 -11.84 -3.63 17.14
C ILE A 638 -13.29 -3.24 16.86
N VAL A 639 -13.49 -2.24 16.01
CA VAL A 639 -14.83 -1.82 15.60
C VAL A 639 -15.47 -2.93 14.78
N LYS A 640 -16.64 -3.38 15.22
CA LYS A 640 -17.40 -4.45 14.60
C LYS A 640 -18.10 -3.94 13.36
N LEU A 641 -17.79 -4.58 12.22
CA LEU A 641 -18.59 -4.45 11.02
C LEU A 641 -19.98 -5.07 11.26
N ILE A 642 -21.02 -4.32 10.90
CA ILE A 642 -22.41 -4.81 10.92
C ILE A 642 -22.83 -5.20 9.50
N GLY A 643 -22.45 -4.40 8.49
CA GLY A 643 -22.72 -4.74 7.09
C GLY A 643 -22.30 -3.65 6.12
N VAL A 644 -22.58 -3.88 4.84
CA VAL A 644 -22.28 -2.98 3.72
C VAL A 644 -23.51 -2.83 2.84
N CYS A 645 -23.87 -1.61 2.44
CA CYS A 645 -24.93 -1.38 1.47
C CYS A 645 -24.30 -1.00 0.13
N THR A 646 -24.39 -1.90 -0.85
CA THR A 646 -23.85 -1.68 -2.21
C THR A 646 -24.93 -1.53 -3.28
N GLN A 647 -26.22 -1.62 -2.90
CA GLN A 647 -27.33 -1.72 -3.86
C GLN A 647 -27.42 -0.52 -4.82
N ARG A 648 -27.12 0.67 -4.29
CA ARG A 648 -27.04 1.95 -5.01
C ARG A 648 -25.90 2.80 -4.45
N GLN A 649 -25.58 3.88 -5.16
CA GLN A 649 -24.73 4.93 -4.62
C GLN A 649 -25.53 5.86 -3.66
N PRO A 650 -24.87 6.50 -2.68
CA PRO A 650 -23.50 6.22 -2.21
C PRO A 650 -23.40 4.87 -1.46
N ILE A 651 -22.25 4.20 -1.55
CA ILE A 651 -22.00 2.93 -0.82
C ILE A 651 -21.86 3.21 0.69
N TYR A 652 -22.49 2.37 1.53
CA TYR A 652 -22.39 2.47 3.00
C TYR A 652 -21.59 1.33 3.61
N ILE A 653 -20.72 1.65 4.56
CA ILE A 653 -20.15 0.69 5.52
C ILE A 653 -20.79 0.99 6.88
N ILE A 654 -21.46 -0.01 7.44
CA ILE A 654 -22.18 0.08 8.70
C ILE A 654 -21.36 -0.60 9.79
N MET A 655 -21.07 0.15 10.83
CA MET A 655 -20.25 -0.27 11.97
C MET A 655 -21.00 0.01 13.27
N GLU A 656 -20.58 -0.64 14.35
CA GLU A 656 -21.10 -0.27 15.67
C GLU A 656 -20.76 1.19 16.00
N LEU A 657 -21.69 1.87 16.70
CA LEU A 657 -21.47 3.25 17.13
C LEU A 657 -20.67 3.28 18.43
N ILE A 658 -19.54 4.00 18.45
CA ILE A 658 -18.71 4.16 19.64
C ILE A 658 -19.16 5.42 20.42
N PRO A 659 -19.26 5.38 21.76
CA PRO A 659 -19.60 6.55 22.58
C PRO A 659 -18.57 7.70 22.47
N VAL A 660 -19.08 8.94 22.57
CA VAL A 660 -18.47 10.24 22.19
C VAL A 660 -17.21 10.65 22.99
N SER A 661 -16.66 9.82 23.89
CA SER A 661 -15.35 10.11 24.52
C SER A 661 -14.16 9.85 23.60
N TRP A 662 -14.40 9.35 22.38
CA TRP A 662 -13.37 9.00 21.40
C TRP A 662 -13.63 9.79 20.10
N ASP A 663 -12.74 10.72 19.78
CA ASP A 663 -12.85 11.59 18.61
C ASP A 663 -12.65 10.78 17.31
N LEU A 664 -13.76 10.34 16.72
CA LEU A 664 -13.84 9.62 15.44
C LEU A 664 -13.32 10.45 14.24
N SER A 665 -12.99 11.73 14.43
CA SER A 665 -12.45 12.58 13.36
C SER A 665 -10.95 12.41 13.11
N LYS A 666 -10.20 11.75 14.01
CA LYS A 666 -8.73 11.76 13.96
C LYS A 666 -8.04 10.46 13.55
N HIS A 667 -8.73 9.32 13.50
CA HIS A 667 -8.12 8.03 13.14
C HIS A 667 -8.96 7.25 12.12
N ASN A 668 -8.30 6.51 11.21
CA ASN A 668 -8.92 5.47 10.37
C ASN A 668 -9.43 4.34 11.28
N ALA A 669 -10.53 4.60 11.99
CA ALA A 669 -10.98 3.91 13.19
C ALA A 669 -11.35 2.44 12.95
N ILE A 670 -10.32 1.59 13.02
CA ILE A 670 -10.44 0.13 13.12
C ILE A 670 -10.37 -0.29 14.61
N TYR A 671 -9.83 0.54 15.50
CA TYR A 671 -9.65 0.24 16.91
C TYR A 671 -10.61 1.04 17.80
N LYS A 672 -11.10 0.38 18.86
CA LYS A 672 -11.96 0.95 19.91
C LYS A 672 -11.17 1.53 21.06
#